data_AF-A0A146K4E2-F1
#
_entry.id   AF-A0A146K4E2-F1
#
_cell.length_a   1.000
_cell.length_b   1.000
_cell.length_c   1.000
_cell.angle_alpha   90.00
_cell.angle_beta   90.00
_cell.angle_gamma   90.00
#
_symmetry.space_group_name_H-M   'P 1'
#
loop_
_entity.id
_entity.type
_entity.pdbx_description
1 polymer ?
#
loop_
_entity_poly.entity_id
_entity_poly.type
_entity_poly.pdbx_seq_one_letter_code
_entity_poly.pdbx_strand_id
1 'polypeptide(L)'
;NTQYVTGLYANSAVFMNYLQDISVPRAYDYFKASTTYTTVTVKTNMADFVLNFQGLNRIEELKQYRFYTGASTLSSIQAGFSGSCQGVCKFLGRKGTFTDLIIDEGASGAAPSTVVDGMYYNPLDVIVNPEVYVSKLDNEFVDCAFVEFFESCQSGAVTLPTVLTPGSSLQYSLAQSRFGIQVTTEQQTLDISSIIGYKLQLNLNFGVYVIIDETGAEVKCGTETFQENPGYYSIAACSSNIIIAKNGVEVYNNAIEGTFNKIVPIYTILEVQQTEPNTVVVQSATLLPDGPISCAISSCSYKVPMSGSTIGDLTFDLSSKTYVVSQLLLVNNQYTLIVNEYVNIMIEDTFGQGLQPIAQYLNIQIDGGNPLTMTDSTITFVPTSSSYLLSISYNGLTLYQGTPTSNLVVTKNVVKIIVSNCGTQQLSVVFGLYTFMIDCYGGSGNKYMYANIALQELKITSTKYKQHSEVIPIPTMFETSLPVYMHFPDVSHTLQAYGVNLDFFNGLVAKVNSVQLDISEDSQITFEPVTEDYILIIEYQGVEIYKQHPTSQIVAVPGVITISVSNCATYQLSVTFGTQTAAIVCEGGSGQVKLKQSLSAESLQITHSKLVSVQVDIPAPTQFETSTQQIMIRKTVVLSIANKAGTSVYSQAANNLVIKVDDATQILSQDNKISFAPINEIFVVEVFYYGSEIASGQFSITDSIIILPNIVRISFTKCLDEALSLTAADFSYTLDCMLSTNAIFTAFDAFTEISIASDKRDSQTLSIPLSDQFENYLAVEFAFKPTTVKVDINSSLAKNDFRVQLNKHYLALVNGYFQFYSAENFNFTNVVTIQIKYKDFSVKTIIEIHEISLGATTELQFNVEQQEVYTFNTYIYDYLADCQETFSTLEITPSVNATGYGCYPVFQWTGAALVENTQVNMSFGPFIVTFGVENISNKIVINSLNPLAIIPYDTPKLNAMLIDIGDILSKLKQAEECPNFNLYVRIGEQDIFMGQTFGLCQLQTPFKGTIKEGDELLIQGSAQGYLELDKVIKLNKQQVEILSNGTTYFKLTHVELEPGLSVGAIIGIVVGVICVVSIAIIVTIIIVKKKKSSGAAVGEQQQPKGRRTLMKDQKSPPPNRVLTKR
;
A
#
# COMPACT_ATOMS: atom_id res chain seq x y z
N ASN A 1 3.56 13.77 -8.17
CA ASN A 1 4.32 14.87 -8.81
C ASN A 1 4.87 14.40 -10.14
N THR A 2 4.28 14.87 -11.23
CA THR A 2 4.70 14.57 -12.61
C THR A 2 4.79 15.91 -13.33
N GLN A 3 6.00 16.30 -13.73
CA GLN A 3 6.21 17.46 -14.59
C GLN A 3 6.56 16.94 -15.99
N TYR A 4 5.84 17.42 -16.99
CA TYR A 4 6.14 17.14 -18.40
C TYR A 4 6.81 18.36 -19.01
N VAL A 5 7.91 18.15 -19.74
CA VAL A 5 8.55 19.17 -20.57
C VAL A 5 8.42 18.72 -22.02
N THR A 6 7.48 19.33 -22.75
CA THR A 6 7.23 19.07 -24.17
C THR A 6 7.99 20.08 -25.03
N GLY A 7 8.44 19.66 -26.22
CA GLY A 7 8.93 20.55 -27.27
C GLY A 7 10.44 20.53 -27.57
N LEU A 8 11.28 19.79 -26.83
CA LEU A 8 12.73 19.75 -27.07
C LEU A 8 13.26 18.32 -27.28
N TYR A 9 14.12 18.16 -28.29
CA TYR A 9 14.89 16.94 -28.50
C TYR A 9 16.00 16.83 -27.44
N ALA A 10 16.02 15.70 -26.72
CA ALA A 10 17.07 15.38 -25.74
C ALA A 10 18.25 14.69 -26.45
N ASN A 11 19.42 15.33 -26.42
CA ASN A 11 20.62 14.84 -27.09
C ASN A 11 21.31 13.74 -26.28
N SER A 12 21.36 13.94 -24.96
CA SER A 12 21.91 12.97 -24.01
C SER A 12 21.29 13.15 -22.64
N ALA A 13 21.40 12.11 -21.81
CA ALA A 13 21.06 12.16 -20.39
C ALA A 13 22.26 11.68 -19.57
N VAL A 14 22.63 12.46 -18.54
CA VAL A 14 23.70 12.13 -17.60
C VAL A 14 23.06 11.80 -16.25
N PHE A 15 23.28 10.57 -15.79
CA PHE A 15 22.81 10.06 -14.52
C PHE A 15 23.97 10.18 -13.53
N MET A 16 23.82 10.98 -12.47
CA MET A 16 24.92 11.31 -11.54
C MET A 16 24.73 10.64 -10.18
N ASN A 17 25.80 10.02 -9.68
CA ASN A 17 25.86 9.23 -8.45
C ASN A 17 27.22 9.45 -7.77
N TYR A 18 27.29 9.34 -6.44
CA TYR A 18 28.45 9.71 -5.60
C TYR A 18 29.75 8.92 -5.87
N LEU A 19 29.72 7.94 -6.79
CA LEU A 19 30.89 7.17 -7.22
C LEU A 19 31.26 7.35 -8.70
N GLN A 20 30.28 7.54 -9.59
CA GLN A 20 30.50 7.61 -11.04
C GLN A 20 29.27 8.14 -11.79
N ASP A 21 29.49 8.98 -12.80
CA ASP A 21 28.45 9.45 -13.73
C ASP A 21 28.32 8.51 -14.94
N ILE A 22 27.09 8.31 -15.42
CA ILE A 22 26.81 7.56 -16.65
C ILE A 22 26.12 8.48 -17.67
N SER A 23 26.76 8.68 -18.83
CA SER A 23 26.23 9.48 -19.94
C SER A 23 25.65 8.59 -21.04
N VAL A 24 24.37 8.75 -21.34
CA VAL A 24 23.64 8.02 -22.40
C VAL A 24 23.47 8.94 -23.62
N PRO A 25 24.02 8.59 -24.80
CA PRO A 25 24.16 9.53 -25.92
C PRO A 25 22.98 9.59 -26.91
N ARG A 26 21.88 8.86 -26.67
CA ARG A 26 20.62 8.91 -27.46
C ARG A 26 19.43 8.55 -26.58
N ALA A 27 18.33 9.29 -26.69
CA ALA A 27 17.16 9.19 -25.80
C ALA A 27 16.00 8.28 -26.30
N TYR A 28 16.25 7.42 -27.29
CA TYR A 28 15.21 6.57 -27.93
C TYR A 28 15.26 5.08 -27.55
N ASP A 29 16.19 4.69 -26.67
CA ASP A 29 16.33 3.33 -26.17
C ASP A 29 15.77 3.20 -24.74
N TYR A 30 15.23 2.02 -24.41
CA TYR A 30 14.62 1.75 -23.10
C TYR A 30 15.67 1.33 -22.06
N PHE A 31 15.71 2.07 -20.95
CA PHE A 31 16.70 1.96 -19.86
C PHE A 31 16.04 2.15 -18.48
N LYS A 32 16.74 1.76 -17.40
CA LYS A 32 16.26 1.71 -16.00
C LYS A 32 17.50 1.58 -15.08
N ALA A 33 17.59 2.24 -13.93
CA ALA A 33 18.88 2.41 -13.20
C ALA A 33 19.29 1.24 -12.28
N SER A 34 20.58 0.82 -12.24
CA SER A 34 21.09 -0.26 -11.35
C SER A 34 21.77 0.20 -10.04
N THR A 35 21.93 1.51 -9.82
CA THR A 35 22.51 2.10 -8.60
C THR A 35 21.78 3.40 -8.24
N THR A 36 22.06 3.97 -7.07
CA THR A 36 21.30 5.10 -6.50
C THR A 36 21.72 6.46 -7.08
N TYR A 37 21.16 6.86 -8.22
CA TYR A 37 21.36 8.20 -8.79
C TYR A 37 20.47 9.22 -8.05
N THR A 38 21.07 10.27 -7.49
CA THR A 38 20.34 11.33 -6.77
C THR A 38 19.79 12.40 -7.72
N THR A 39 20.45 12.57 -8.87
CA THR A 39 20.13 13.59 -9.86
C THR A 39 20.30 13.07 -11.28
N VAL A 40 19.45 13.52 -12.20
CA VAL A 40 19.57 13.23 -13.64
C VAL A 40 19.55 14.55 -14.41
N THR A 41 20.56 14.77 -15.26
CA THR A 41 20.68 15.95 -16.12
C THR A 41 20.38 15.59 -17.56
N VAL A 42 19.25 16.04 -18.09
CA VAL A 42 18.87 15.89 -19.50
C VAL A 42 19.42 17.08 -20.29
N LYS A 43 20.26 16.83 -21.28
CA LYS A 43 20.92 17.87 -22.09
C LYS A 43 20.20 18.07 -23.42
N THR A 44 19.81 19.30 -23.71
CA THR A 44 19.21 19.73 -24.98
C THR A 44 20.16 20.68 -25.73
N ASN A 45 19.79 21.11 -26.94
CA ASN A 45 20.56 22.09 -27.71
C ASN A 45 20.76 23.46 -27.00
N MET A 46 19.90 23.78 -26.04
CA MET A 46 19.76 25.14 -25.50
C MET A 46 19.85 25.22 -23.96
N ALA A 47 19.55 24.14 -23.25
CA ALA A 47 19.61 24.09 -21.79
C ALA A 47 19.83 22.66 -21.24
N ASP A 48 20.45 22.59 -20.07
CA ASP A 48 20.52 21.40 -19.22
C ASP A 48 19.37 21.42 -18.20
N PHE A 49 18.59 20.35 -18.13
CA PHE A 49 17.48 20.20 -17.18
C PHE A 49 17.84 19.19 -16.09
N VAL A 50 17.92 19.64 -14.83
CA VAL A 50 18.31 18.79 -13.69
C VAL A 50 17.08 18.35 -12.89
N LEU A 51 16.85 17.05 -12.84
CA LEU A 51 15.80 16.41 -12.04
C LEU A 51 16.43 15.83 -10.76
N ASN A 52 15.94 16.28 -9.60
CA ASN A 52 16.41 15.86 -8.28
C ASN A 52 15.39 14.91 -7.64
N PHE A 53 15.83 13.73 -7.18
CA PHE A 53 14.96 12.73 -6.57
C PHE A 53 15.09 12.76 -5.04
N GLN A 54 13.96 12.73 -4.33
CA GLN A 54 13.87 12.78 -2.87
C GLN A 54 12.99 11.62 -2.36
N GLY A 55 13.50 10.83 -1.42
CA GLY A 55 12.78 9.73 -0.78
C GLY A 55 13.06 8.32 -1.36
N LEU A 56 12.38 7.31 -0.80
CA LEU A 56 12.62 5.87 -1.01
C LEU A 56 12.11 5.29 -2.35
N ASN A 57 11.85 6.13 -3.35
CA ASN A 57 11.30 5.69 -4.64
C ASN A 57 12.39 5.04 -5.52
N ARG A 58 12.38 3.71 -5.60
CA ARG A 58 13.42 2.90 -6.26
C ARG A 58 13.21 2.73 -7.77
N ILE A 59 14.32 2.55 -8.49
CA ILE A 59 14.40 2.08 -9.87
C ILE A 59 15.56 1.06 -9.92
N GLU A 60 15.38 -0.10 -10.57
CA GLU A 60 16.32 -1.24 -10.46
C GLU A 60 16.63 -1.95 -11.81
N GLU A 61 17.87 -1.81 -12.31
CA GLU A 61 18.61 -2.48 -13.40
C GLU A 61 18.38 -2.10 -14.89
N LEU A 62 19.49 -1.96 -15.66
CA LEU A 62 19.58 -1.34 -17.00
C LEU A 62 19.87 -2.37 -18.12
N LYS A 63 18.83 -2.86 -18.80
CA LYS A 63 18.94 -3.80 -19.93
C LYS A 63 18.04 -3.39 -21.10
N GLN A 64 18.58 -3.48 -22.32
CA GLN A 64 17.88 -3.17 -23.57
C GLN A 64 17.05 -4.39 -24.03
N TYR A 65 15.75 -4.20 -24.25
CA TYR A 65 14.83 -5.28 -24.65
C TYR A 65 14.31 -5.09 -26.09
N ARG A 66 14.01 -6.21 -26.76
CA ARG A 66 13.22 -6.28 -27.99
C ARG A 66 12.21 -7.43 -27.86
N PHE A 67 11.00 -7.25 -28.39
CA PHE A 67 9.92 -8.24 -28.30
C PHE A 67 9.54 -8.77 -29.69
N TYR A 68 9.18 -10.04 -29.74
CA TYR A 68 8.55 -10.72 -30.87
C TYR A 68 7.36 -11.53 -30.34
N THR A 69 6.30 -11.67 -31.13
CA THR A 69 5.02 -12.29 -30.71
C THR A 69 4.60 -13.42 -31.65
N GLY A 70 4.21 -14.57 -31.09
CA GLY A 70 3.55 -15.66 -31.80
C GLY A 70 2.89 -16.61 -30.79
N ALA A 71 1.65 -17.03 -31.05
CA ALA A 71 0.85 -17.79 -30.08
C ALA A 71 -0.12 -18.78 -30.73
N SER A 72 -0.21 -19.98 -30.16
CA SER A 72 -1.17 -21.05 -30.46
C SER A 72 -0.98 -22.19 -29.43
N THR A 73 -1.96 -23.00 -29.00
CA THR A 73 -3.44 -23.01 -29.15
C THR A 73 -4.05 -24.04 -28.18
N LEU A 74 -5.30 -23.81 -27.72
CA LEU A 74 -6.32 -24.85 -27.38
C LEU A 74 -6.02 -25.80 -26.18
N SER A 75 -6.96 -26.58 -25.61
CA SER A 75 -8.41 -26.79 -25.85
C SER A 75 -9.16 -27.19 -24.57
N SER A 76 -10.48 -26.95 -24.52
CA SER A 76 -11.42 -27.36 -23.47
C SER A 76 -11.97 -28.79 -23.65
N ILE A 77 -12.44 -29.42 -22.56
CA ILE A 77 -13.33 -30.61 -22.54
C ILE A 77 -14.49 -30.36 -21.55
N GLN A 78 -15.65 -30.98 -21.77
CA GLN A 78 -16.86 -30.82 -20.96
C GLN A 78 -17.54 -32.18 -20.67
N ALA A 79 -18.26 -32.26 -19.53
CA ALA A 79 -19.23 -33.28 -19.11
C ALA A 79 -18.71 -34.64 -18.56
N GLY A 80 -19.38 -35.12 -17.50
CA GLY A 80 -19.18 -36.44 -16.85
C GLY A 80 -19.10 -36.35 -15.32
N PHE A 81 -20.02 -37.00 -14.59
CA PHE A 81 -20.09 -36.93 -13.12
C PHE A 81 -19.00 -37.76 -12.42
N SER A 82 -18.29 -37.17 -11.45
CA SER A 82 -18.24 -37.65 -10.04
C SER A 82 -17.24 -36.85 -9.17
N GLY A 83 -17.56 -36.66 -7.89
CA GLY A 83 -16.58 -36.45 -6.82
C GLY A 83 -16.30 -35.02 -6.32
N SER A 84 -16.53 -34.83 -5.00
CA SER A 84 -15.88 -33.84 -4.11
C SER A 84 -16.28 -32.35 -4.21
N CYS A 85 -15.60 -31.51 -3.42
CA CYS A 85 -16.12 -30.29 -2.79
C CYS A 85 -15.77 -28.97 -3.52
N GLN A 86 -16.19 -27.86 -2.90
CA GLN A 86 -15.75 -26.46 -3.15
C GLN A 86 -16.48 -25.63 -4.22
N GLY A 87 -17.79 -25.87 -4.34
CA GLY A 87 -18.75 -24.77 -4.11
C GLY A 87 -19.31 -24.02 -5.32
N VAL A 88 -20.28 -23.15 -5.02
CA VAL A 88 -20.94 -22.24 -5.96
C VAL A 88 -21.05 -20.87 -5.28
N CYS A 89 -20.73 -19.82 -6.05
CA CYS A 89 -20.87 -18.39 -5.73
C CYS A 89 -20.03 -17.78 -4.58
N LYS A 90 -19.51 -16.59 -4.87
CA LYS A 90 -19.53 -15.43 -3.96
C LYS A 90 -20.03 -14.21 -4.74
N PHE A 91 -20.64 -13.28 -4.03
CA PHE A 91 -20.71 -11.87 -4.44
C PHE A 91 -20.03 -10.99 -3.36
N LEU A 92 -19.95 -9.68 -3.61
CA LEU A 92 -18.95 -8.78 -3.04
C LEU A 92 -19.55 -7.84 -1.97
N GLY A 93 -18.71 -7.04 -1.27
CA GLY A 93 -19.15 -5.93 -0.39
C GLY A 93 -18.01 -5.19 0.35
N ARG A 94 -18.03 -3.83 0.31
CA ARG A 94 -17.12 -2.82 0.94
C ARG A 94 -17.85 -1.46 0.98
N LYS A 95 -17.53 -0.44 1.81
CA LYS A 95 -16.60 -0.29 2.96
C LYS A 95 -17.01 0.94 3.81
N GLY A 96 -17.18 0.74 5.14
CA GLY A 96 -17.18 1.81 6.17
C GLY A 96 -18.27 2.89 6.07
N THR A 97 -18.42 3.83 7.02
CA THR A 97 -17.86 4.07 8.38
C THR A 97 -18.61 5.30 8.94
N PHE A 98 -18.84 5.55 10.24
CA PHE A 98 -18.35 5.01 11.52
C PHE A 98 -19.44 5.23 12.62
N THR A 99 -19.19 4.78 13.87
CA THR A 99 -19.72 5.28 15.18
C THR A 99 -21.19 5.76 15.31
N ASP A 100 -22.04 5.24 16.20
CA ASP A 100 -21.91 4.15 17.18
C ASP A 100 -23.29 3.52 17.46
N LEU A 101 -23.40 2.19 17.39
CA LEU A 101 -24.37 1.41 18.18
C LEU A 101 -23.95 -0.07 18.25
N ILE A 102 -23.92 -0.61 19.45
CA ILE A 102 -23.74 -2.03 19.84
C ILE A 102 -24.99 -2.32 20.70
N ILE A 103 -25.69 -3.45 20.71
CA ILE A 103 -25.36 -4.88 20.91
C ILE A 103 -26.41 -5.66 20.07
N ASP A 104 -26.06 -6.50 19.09
CA ASP A 104 -25.53 -7.88 19.16
C ASP A 104 -26.61 -8.93 19.53
N GLU A 105 -26.24 -10.21 19.37
CA GLU A 105 -26.79 -11.43 19.97
C GLU A 105 -27.59 -12.37 19.02
N GLY A 106 -27.21 -13.65 19.07
CA GLY A 106 -27.56 -14.71 18.12
C GLY A 106 -26.30 -15.40 17.56
N ALA A 107 -25.48 -16.08 18.36
CA ALA A 107 -25.80 -16.81 19.60
C ALA A 107 -26.05 -15.95 20.85
N SER A 108 -26.92 -16.48 21.75
CA SER A 108 -27.13 -16.15 23.18
C SER A 108 -27.09 -14.67 23.60
N GLY A 109 -28.20 -14.15 24.16
CA GLY A 109 -28.24 -12.74 24.57
C GLY A 109 -28.86 -12.39 25.92
N ALA A 110 -28.30 -11.36 26.57
CA ALA A 110 -28.82 -10.65 27.73
C ALA A 110 -28.06 -9.33 28.00
N ALA A 111 -28.77 -8.24 28.29
CA ALA A 111 -28.22 -6.91 28.59
C ALA A 111 -28.90 -6.30 29.85
N PRO A 112 -28.43 -5.17 30.44
CA PRO A 112 -27.28 -4.32 30.13
C PRO A 112 -26.40 -4.02 31.39
N SER A 113 -25.83 -2.79 31.50
CA SER A 113 -25.06 -2.21 32.63
C SER A 113 -25.75 -2.34 34.02
N THR A 114 -25.09 -2.20 35.18
CA THR A 114 -24.24 -1.05 35.62
C THR A 114 -23.43 -1.32 36.92
N VAL A 115 -22.61 -0.34 37.35
CA VAL A 115 -21.89 -0.12 38.65
C VAL A 115 -22.60 -0.64 39.94
N VAL A 116 -21.96 -0.93 41.10
CA VAL A 116 -20.75 -0.34 41.75
C VAL A 116 -19.97 -1.38 42.60
N ASP A 117 -18.73 -1.04 42.96
CA ASP A 117 -17.90 -1.52 44.10
C ASP A 117 -18.62 -1.53 45.48
N GLY A 118 -18.19 -2.39 46.42
CA GLY A 118 -18.64 -2.39 47.82
C GLY A 118 -18.69 -3.76 48.55
N MET A 119 -18.06 -3.86 49.72
CA MET A 119 -18.05 -5.07 50.58
C MET A 119 -19.35 -5.26 51.38
N TYR A 120 -19.77 -6.52 51.62
CA TYR A 120 -20.23 -6.96 52.95
C TYR A 120 -20.20 -8.49 53.13
N TYR A 121 -20.26 -8.96 54.39
CA TYR A 121 -20.23 -10.37 54.79
C TYR A 121 -21.49 -10.71 55.61
N ASN A 122 -22.30 -11.69 55.19
CA ASN A 122 -23.33 -12.30 56.05
C ASN A 122 -23.81 -13.65 55.44
N PRO A 123 -23.95 -14.75 56.21
CA PRO A 123 -24.44 -16.03 55.70
C PRO A 123 -25.95 -16.25 55.93
N LEU A 124 -26.64 -16.89 54.97
CA LEU A 124 -27.86 -17.71 55.15
C LEU A 124 -28.36 -18.29 53.81
N ASP A 125 -28.91 -19.51 53.81
CA ASP A 125 -29.36 -20.23 52.60
C ASP A 125 -30.78 -19.84 52.13
N VAL A 126 -30.99 -19.70 50.82
CA VAL A 126 -32.33 -19.65 50.18
C VAL A 126 -32.34 -20.49 48.89
N ILE A 127 -33.44 -21.20 48.63
CA ILE A 127 -33.65 -22.07 47.45
C ILE A 127 -34.43 -21.28 46.38
N VAL A 128 -34.10 -21.47 45.09
CA VAL A 128 -34.80 -20.86 43.94
C VAL A 128 -35.18 -21.92 42.90
N ASN A 129 -36.36 -21.78 42.28
CA ASN A 129 -36.86 -22.71 41.26
C ASN A 129 -36.22 -22.44 39.88
N PRO A 130 -35.88 -23.47 39.09
CA PRO A 130 -35.46 -23.28 37.70
C PRO A 130 -36.63 -22.98 36.76
N GLU A 131 -36.43 -22.05 35.82
CA GLU A 131 -37.37 -21.75 34.73
C GLU A 131 -36.85 -22.30 33.39
N VAL A 132 -37.76 -22.72 32.50
CA VAL A 132 -37.42 -23.18 31.14
C VAL A 132 -38.04 -22.22 30.11
N TYR A 133 -37.23 -21.86 29.10
CA TYR A 133 -37.55 -20.89 28.06
C TYR A 133 -37.69 -21.58 26.70
N VAL A 134 -38.71 -21.17 25.93
CA VAL A 134 -39.01 -21.71 24.60
C VAL A 134 -38.25 -20.93 23.53
N SER A 135 -37.41 -21.58 22.73
CA SER A 135 -36.54 -20.91 21.76
C SER A 135 -37.24 -20.60 20.43
N LYS A 136 -38.22 -21.41 20.03
CA LYS A 136 -38.98 -21.25 18.79
C LYS A 136 -40.40 -21.81 18.94
N LEU A 137 -41.35 -21.16 18.28
CA LEU A 137 -42.78 -21.46 18.38
C LEU A 137 -43.41 -21.43 16.98
N ASP A 138 -43.36 -22.58 16.31
CA ASP A 138 -44.00 -22.83 15.02
C ASP A 138 -45.31 -23.60 15.29
N ASN A 139 -46.37 -23.36 14.50
CA ASN A 139 -47.74 -23.82 14.82
C ASN A 139 -47.97 -25.35 14.95
N GLU A 140 -46.95 -26.19 14.74
CA GLU A 140 -47.02 -27.65 14.90
C GLU A 140 -45.96 -28.21 15.89
N PHE A 141 -44.88 -27.47 16.20
CA PHE A 141 -43.72 -27.97 16.95
C PHE A 141 -43.08 -26.90 17.84
N VAL A 142 -42.66 -27.32 19.04
CA VAL A 142 -41.98 -26.48 20.03
C VAL A 142 -40.57 -27.03 20.26
N ASP A 143 -39.58 -26.14 20.16
CA ASP A 143 -38.15 -26.44 20.35
C ASP A 143 -37.63 -25.73 21.62
N CYS A 144 -36.84 -26.44 22.42
CA CYS A 144 -36.48 -26.06 23.79
C CYS A 144 -35.00 -26.40 24.06
N ALA A 145 -34.22 -25.39 24.44
CA ALA A 145 -32.81 -25.54 24.79
C ALA A 145 -32.54 -24.96 26.18
N PHE A 146 -31.68 -25.62 26.96
CA PHE A 146 -31.18 -25.09 28.22
C PHE A 146 -30.08 -24.06 27.96
N VAL A 147 -30.03 -23.02 28.80
CA VAL A 147 -28.91 -22.06 28.88
C VAL A 147 -28.13 -22.40 30.14
N GLU A 148 -26.81 -22.62 30.01
CA GLU A 148 -25.96 -23.06 31.12
C GLU A 148 -25.71 -21.93 32.13
N PHE A 149 -25.95 -22.21 33.41
CA PHE A 149 -25.44 -21.41 34.53
C PHE A 149 -24.25 -22.14 35.16
N PHE A 150 -23.12 -21.46 35.27
CA PHE A 150 -21.92 -21.98 35.93
C PHE A 150 -21.98 -21.76 37.44
N GLU A 151 -22.56 -22.70 38.18
CA GLU A 151 -22.00 -23.16 39.46
C GLU A 151 -22.51 -24.57 39.82
N SER A 152 -21.83 -25.27 40.73
CA SER A 152 -21.78 -26.74 40.67
C SER A 152 -22.95 -27.49 41.33
N CYS A 153 -23.76 -28.17 40.52
CA CYS A 153 -24.56 -29.33 40.93
C CYS A 153 -24.06 -30.60 40.23
N GLN A 154 -23.60 -31.60 40.98
CA GLN A 154 -23.27 -32.92 40.42
C GLN A 154 -24.48 -33.84 40.35
N SER A 155 -24.45 -34.77 39.37
CA SER A 155 -25.35 -35.94 39.21
C SER A 155 -26.81 -35.64 38.82
N GLY A 156 -27.15 -35.80 37.53
CA GLY A 156 -28.54 -35.85 37.07
C GLY A 156 -28.79 -35.47 35.62
N ALA A 157 -28.22 -36.18 34.64
CA ALA A 157 -28.49 -35.91 33.22
C ALA A 157 -29.90 -36.41 32.81
N VAL A 158 -30.85 -35.48 32.62
CA VAL A 158 -32.19 -35.77 32.12
C VAL A 158 -32.25 -35.50 30.61
N THR A 159 -32.19 -36.56 29.80
CA THR A 159 -32.31 -36.46 28.33
C THR A 159 -33.77 -36.30 27.92
N LEU A 160 -34.19 -35.07 27.62
CA LEU A 160 -35.51 -34.83 27.01
C LEU A 160 -35.46 -35.02 25.49
N PRO A 161 -36.48 -35.62 24.86
CA PRO A 161 -36.58 -35.69 23.40
C PRO A 161 -36.85 -34.29 22.82
N THR A 162 -36.14 -33.93 21.76
CA THR A 162 -36.02 -32.56 21.21
C THR A 162 -37.24 -32.04 20.43
N VAL A 163 -38.42 -32.65 20.57
CA VAL A 163 -39.64 -32.18 19.90
C VAL A 163 -40.84 -32.41 20.82
N LEU A 164 -41.54 -31.33 21.17
CA LEU A 164 -42.79 -31.37 21.93
C LEU A 164 -43.93 -30.74 21.11
N THR A 165 -45.12 -31.33 21.19
CA THR A 165 -46.32 -30.89 20.45
C THR A 165 -47.40 -30.37 21.41
N PRO A 166 -48.22 -29.37 21.00
CA PRO A 166 -49.35 -28.93 21.80
C PRO A 166 -50.31 -30.09 22.11
N GLY A 167 -50.67 -30.27 23.37
CA GLY A 167 -51.47 -31.40 23.85
C GLY A 167 -50.67 -32.66 24.23
N SER A 168 -49.33 -32.66 24.14
CA SER A 168 -48.49 -33.71 24.70
C SER A 168 -48.26 -33.52 26.21
N SER A 169 -47.99 -34.63 26.91
CA SER A 169 -47.67 -34.63 28.34
C SER A 169 -46.29 -35.22 28.61
N LEU A 170 -45.54 -34.59 29.51
CA LEU A 170 -44.14 -34.92 29.78
C LEU A 170 -43.97 -35.38 31.24
N GLN A 171 -43.45 -36.59 31.46
CA GLN A 171 -43.13 -37.06 32.80
C GLN A 171 -41.68 -36.75 33.18
N TYR A 172 -41.49 -36.28 34.41
CA TYR A 172 -40.18 -35.93 34.99
C TYR A 172 -40.14 -36.26 36.49
N SER A 173 -38.93 -36.36 37.03
CA SER A 173 -38.66 -36.63 38.45
C SER A 173 -37.55 -35.69 38.93
N LEU A 174 -37.64 -35.17 40.14
CA LEU A 174 -36.64 -34.25 40.72
C LEU A 174 -36.10 -34.78 42.04
N ALA A 175 -34.78 -34.72 42.23
CA ALA A 175 -34.11 -35.10 43.46
C ALA A 175 -33.57 -33.86 44.17
N GLN A 176 -33.86 -33.70 45.46
CA GLN A 176 -33.23 -32.69 46.31
C GLN A 176 -32.63 -33.36 47.54
N SER A 177 -31.43 -32.96 47.95
CA SER A 177 -30.76 -33.46 49.16
C SER A 177 -30.55 -32.34 50.16
N ARG A 178 -31.03 -32.52 51.39
CA ARG A 178 -30.83 -31.56 52.50
C ARG A 178 -30.72 -32.33 53.83
N PHE A 179 -29.87 -31.85 54.73
CA PHE A 179 -29.60 -32.46 56.05
C PHE A 179 -29.20 -33.95 56.01
N GLY A 180 -28.65 -34.44 54.89
CA GLY A 180 -28.25 -35.84 54.71
C GLY A 180 -29.35 -36.77 54.19
N ILE A 181 -30.58 -36.28 53.97
CA ILE A 181 -31.68 -37.04 53.35
C ILE A 181 -31.87 -36.56 51.91
N GLN A 182 -31.86 -37.50 50.96
CA GLN A 182 -32.22 -37.26 49.57
C GLN A 182 -33.69 -37.64 49.33
N VAL A 183 -34.48 -36.69 48.85
CA VAL A 183 -35.91 -36.85 48.55
C VAL A 183 -36.13 -36.70 47.05
N THR A 184 -36.71 -37.73 46.43
CA THR A 184 -37.10 -37.75 45.01
C THR A 184 -38.61 -37.61 44.86
N THR A 185 -39.06 -36.66 44.05
CA THR A 185 -40.42 -36.68 43.48
C THR A 185 -40.39 -37.58 42.25
N GLU A 186 -41.19 -38.64 42.24
CA GLU A 186 -41.29 -39.55 41.10
C GLU A 186 -42.49 -39.18 40.21
N GLN A 187 -42.29 -39.20 38.88
CA GLN A 187 -43.34 -39.13 37.85
C GLN A 187 -44.32 -37.94 37.96
N GLN A 188 -43.80 -36.74 38.21
CA GLN A 188 -44.56 -35.51 37.97
C GLN A 188 -44.89 -35.41 36.47
N THR A 189 -46.13 -35.06 36.13
CA THR A 189 -46.60 -34.99 34.72
C THR A 189 -46.95 -33.54 34.37
N LEU A 190 -46.39 -33.04 33.26
CA LEU A 190 -46.58 -31.68 32.76
C LEU A 190 -47.38 -31.71 31.45
N ASP A 191 -48.65 -31.29 31.50
CA ASP A 191 -49.54 -31.26 30.33
C ASP A 191 -49.41 -29.94 29.56
N ILE A 192 -48.87 -29.99 28.34
CA ILE A 192 -48.60 -28.82 27.47
C ILE A 192 -49.90 -28.43 26.73
N SER A 193 -50.91 -28.04 27.51
CA SER A 193 -52.28 -27.78 27.03
C SER A 193 -52.46 -26.42 26.33
N SER A 194 -51.76 -25.38 26.77
CA SER A 194 -51.66 -24.10 26.04
C SER A 194 -50.42 -23.30 26.47
N ILE A 195 -49.53 -22.96 25.53
CA ILE A 195 -48.39 -22.08 25.78
C ILE A 195 -48.83 -20.63 25.59
N ILE A 196 -48.97 -19.88 26.69
CA ILE A 196 -49.36 -18.46 26.68
C ILE A 196 -48.18 -17.64 27.21
N GLY A 197 -47.27 -17.26 26.30
CA GLY A 197 -45.99 -16.61 26.60
C GLY A 197 -44.81 -17.57 26.67
N TYR A 198 -43.59 -17.05 26.51
CA TYR A 198 -42.35 -17.81 26.29
C TYR A 198 -41.76 -18.55 27.52
N LYS A 199 -42.53 -18.67 28.61
CA LYS A 199 -42.09 -19.29 29.87
C LYS A 199 -42.90 -20.54 30.19
N LEU A 200 -42.21 -21.62 30.54
CA LEU A 200 -42.81 -22.83 31.10
C LEU A 200 -42.38 -22.95 32.58
N GLN A 201 -43.30 -22.67 33.50
CA GLN A 201 -43.03 -22.77 34.94
C GLN A 201 -43.20 -24.20 35.46
N LEU A 202 -42.14 -24.74 36.05
CA LEU A 202 -42.15 -26.03 36.74
C LEU A 202 -42.61 -25.83 38.19
N ASN A 203 -43.84 -26.25 38.51
CA ASN A 203 -44.36 -26.20 39.87
C ASN A 203 -43.72 -27.28 40.75
N LEU A 204 -42.79 -26.85 41.63
CA LEU A 204 -42.10 -27.73 42.56
C LEU A 204 -42.99 -28.12 43.76
N ASN A 205 -43.91 -29.05 43.54
CA ASN A 205 -44.74 -29.66 44.59
C ASN A 205 -43.94 -30.66 45.45
N PHE A 206 -43.03 -30.16 46.27
CA PHE A 206 -42.52 -30.90 47.43
C PHE A 206 -43.51 -30.77 48.61
N GLY A 207 -43.75 -31.87 49.32
CA GLY A 207 -44.49 -31.83 50.59
C GLY A 207 -43.71 -31.12 51.70
N VAL A 208 -44.32 -30.97 52.87
CA VAL A 208 -43.63 -30.44 54.06
C VAL A 208 -42.98 -31.60 54.82
N TYR A 209 -41.66 -31.65 54.81
CA TYR A 209 -40.87 -32.68 55.49
C TYR A 209 -40.33 -32.15 56.82
N VAL A 210 -40.50 -32.94 57.88
CA VAL A 210 -40.13 -32.57 59.25
C VAL A 210 -39.23 -33.65 59.85
N ILE A 211 -38.00 -33.27 60.21
CA ILE A 211 -37.02 -34.16 60.86
C ILE A 211 -36.98 -33.82 62.36
N ILE A 212 -37.11 -34.84 63.22
CA ILE A 212 -37.07 -34.70 64.68
C ILE A 212 -36.07 -35.73 65.23
N ASP A 213 -35.05 -35.26 65.96
CA ASP A 213 -33.96 -36.10 66.49
C ASP A 213 -34.35 -36.89 67.77
N GLU A 214 -35.65 -37.12 68.02
CA GLU A 214 -36.14 -37.71 69.27
C GLU A 214 -37.17 -38.82 69.01
N THR A 215 -36.77 -40.07 69.27
CA THR A 215 -37.61 -41.25 68.99
C THR A 215 -38.80 -41.38 69.96
N GLY A 216 -39.94 -41.82 69.42
CA GLY A 216 -41.16 -42.06 70.19
C GLY A 216 -41.93 -40.78 70.59
N ALA A 217 -41.69 -39.66 69.90
CA ALA A 217 -42.51 -38.46 70.03
C ALA A 217 -43.80 -38.56 69.19
N GLU A 218 -44.92 -38.02 69.71
CA GLU A 218 -46.16 -37.90 68.95
C GLU A 218 -46.19 -36.53 68.24
N VAL A 219 -46.29 -36.54 66.91
CA VAL A 219 -46.26 -35.34 66.07
C VAL A 219 -47.65 -35.05 65.51
N LYS A 220 -48.15 -33.84 65.75
CA LYS A 220 -49.48 -33.38 65.33
C LYS A 220 -49.43 -32.06 64.58
N CYS A 221 -50.35 -31.87 63.64
CA CYS A 221 -50.72 -30.55 63.12
C CYS A 221 -52.13 -30.25 63.64
N GLY A 222 -52.24 -29.34 64.62
CA GLY A 222 -53.49 -29.15 65.36
C GLY A 222 -53.94 -30.45 66.03
N THR A 223 -54.98 -31.09 65.48
CA THR A 223 -55.55 -32.35 66.00
C THR A 223 -55.16 -33.62 65.21
N GLU A 224 -54.54 -33.51 64.04
CA GLU A 224 -54.20 -34.68 63.21
C GLU A 224 -52.79 -35.19 63.53
N THR A 225 -52.65 -36.49 63.87
CA THR A 225 -51.38 -37.15 64.19
C THR A 225 -50.75 -37.78 62.95
N PHE A 226 -49.44 -37.62 62.77
CA PHE A 226 -48.67 -38.19 61.64
C PHE A 226 -47.89 -39.45 62.02
N GLN A 227 -47.70 -40.34 61.04
CA GLN A 227 -46.87 -41.55 61.18
C GLN A 227 -45.39 -41.22 60.93
N GLU A 228 -44.50 -41.85 61.69
CA GLU A 228 -43.05 -41.76 61.54
C GLU A 228 -42.58 -42.65 60.36
N ASN A 229 -41.86 -42.07 59.40
CA ASN A 229 -41.02 -42.84 58.47
C ASN A 229 -39.59 -42.89 59.02
N PRO A 230 -38.75 -43.86 58.61
CA PRO A 230 -37.39 -44.01 59.15
C PRO A 230 -36.55 -42.72 59.05
N GLY A 231 -36.44 -41.99 60.17
CA GLY A 231 -35.69 -40.74 60.31
C GLY A 231 -36.43 -39.44 59.95
N TYR A 232 -37.71 -39.46 59.54
CA TYR A 232 -38.47 -38.24 59.24
C TYR A 232 -40.00 -38.43 59.21
N TYR A 233 -40.74 -37.33 59.35
CA TYR A 233 -42.18 -37.25 59.15
C TYR A 233 -42.48 -36.52 57.82
N SER A 234 -43.48 -37.01 57.09
CA SER A 234 -43.93 -36.43 55.81
C SER A 234 -45.34 -35.89 55.97
N ILE A 235 -45.55 -34.61 55.72
CA ILE A 235 -46.79 -33.89 56.00
C ILE A 235 -47.25 -33.20 54.71
N ALA A 236 -48.41 -33.61 54.18
CA ALA A 236 -48.89 -33.13 52.88
C ALA A 236 -49.19 -31.61 52.88
N ALA A 237 -49.79 -31.12 53.96
CA ALA A 237 -49.90 -29.70 54.29
C ALA A 237 -50.18 -29.57 55.79
N CYS A 238 -49.73 -28.48 56.41
CA CYS A 238 -50.09 -28.14 57.79
C CYS A 238 -50.47 -26.65 57.87
N SER A 239 -51.73 -26.38 58.22
CA SER A 239 -52.33 -25.03 58.25
C SER A 239 -52.48 -24.45 59.67
N SER A 240 -51.82 -25.08 60.65
CA SER A 240 -51.78 -24.66 62.05
C SER A 240 -50.41 -24.98 62.65
N ASN A 241 -50.21 -24.81 63.95
CA ASN A 241 -48.94 -25.17 64.59
C ASN A 241 -48.68 -26.68 64.52
N ILE A 242 -47.40 -27.05 64.33
CA ILE A 242 -46.95 -28.39 64.67
C ILE A 242 -46.72 -28.47 66.18
N ILE A 243 -47.34 -29.47 66.78
CA ILE A 243 -47.24 -29.83 68.19
C ILE A 243 -46.45 -31.15 68.26
N ILE A 244 -45.38 -31.16 69.05
CA ILE A 244 -44.62 -32.37 69.40
C ILE A 244 -44.83 -32.61 70.89
N ALA A 245 -45.37 -33.78 71.22
CA ALA A 245 -45.65 -34.19 72.59
C ALA A 245 -44.96 -35.52 72.93
N LYS A 246 -44.45 -35.64 74.16
CA LYS A 246 -43.86 -36.87 74.68
C LYS A 246 -44.55 -37.25 75.99
N ASN A 247 -45.02 -38.48 76.10
CA ASN A 247 -45.87 -38.96 77.20
C ASN A 247 -47.08 -38.05 77.50
N GLY A 248 -47.63 -37.39 76.47
CA GLY A 248 -48.77 -36.46 76.61
C GLY A 248 -48.40 -35.04 77.07
N VAL A 249 -47.11 -34.73 77.28
CA VAL A 249 -46.65 -33.37 77.63
C VAL A 249 -46.05 -32.69 76.40
N GLU A 250 -46.44 -31.44 76.19
CA GLU A 250 -45.99 -30.61 75.07
C GLU A 250 -44.53 -30.13 75.26
N VAL A 251 -43.67 -30.50 74.30
CA VAL A 251 -42.24 -30.13 74.28
C VAL A 251 -41.89 -29.14 73.16
N TYR A 252 -42.71 -29.07 72.11
CA TYR A 252 -42.63 -28.05 71.05
C TYR A 252 -44.04 -27.76 70.51
N ASN A 253 -44.35 -26.48 70.27
CA ASN A 253 -45.61 -26.04 69.65
C ASN A 253 -45.36 -24.73 68.92
N ASN A 254 -45.30 -24.77 67.60
CA ASN A 254 -45.08 -23.55 66.80
C ASN A 254 -45.55 -23.73 65.35
N ALA A 255 -45.82 -22.62 64.66
CA ALA A 255 -45.95 -22.64 63.20
C ALA A 255 -44.59 -22.97 62.56
N ILE A 256 -44.63 -23.57 61.37
CA ILE A 256 -43.44 -23.81 60.53
C ILE A 256 -43.62 -23.13 59.18
N GLU A 257 -42.60 -22.39 58.74
CA GLU A 257 -42.59 -21.64 57.49
C GLU A 257 -41.58 -22.27 56.52
N GLY A 258 -42.08 -23.00 55.51
CA GLY A 258 -41.26 -23.64 54.47
C GLY A 258 -41.41 -25.16 54.39
N THR A 259 -40.87 -25.76 53.32
CA THR A 259 -41.07 -27.18 52.95
C THR A 259 -40.12 -28.17 53.62
N PHE A 260 -39.02 -27.73 54.24
CA PHE A 260 -38.07 -28.61 54.93
C PHE A 260 -37.68 -28.00 56.29
N ASN A 261 -38.14 -28.61 57.38
CA ASN A 261 -37.90 -28.12 58.74
C ASN A 261 -37.23 -29.22 59.59
N LYS A 262 -36.08 -28.93 60.20
CA LYS A 262 -35.52 -29.76 61.26
C LYS A 262 -35.88 -29.16 62.62
N ILE A 263 -36.64 -29.89 63.42
CA ILE A 263 -37.10 -29.45 64.74
C ILE A 263 -36.34 -30.26 65.80
N VAL A 264 -35.60 -29.56 66.65
CA VAL A 264 -34.87 -30.16 67.78
C VAL A 264 -35.57 -29.75 69.08
N PRO A 265 -36.25 -30.68 69.78
CA PRO A 265 -36.82 -30.41 71.09
C PRO A 265 -35.73 -30.00 72.09
N ILE A 266 -35.94 -28.88 72.77
CA ILE A 266 -34.98 -28.33 73.74
C ILE A 266 -35.25 -28.75 75.19
N TYR A 267 -36.30 -29.52 75.47
CA TYR A 267 -36.73 -29.90 76.82
C TYR A 267 -37.23 -31.36 76.92
N THR A 268 -36.96 -31.99 78.06
CA THR A 268 -37.45 -33.32 78.45
C THR A 268 -37.90 -33.36 79.92
N ILE A 269 -38.24 -34.53 80.47
CA ILE A 269 -38.84 -34.69 81.81
C ILE A 269 -38.02 -35.66 82.68
N LEU A 270 -37.88 -35.33 83.96
CA LEU A 270 -37.22 -36.11 85.00
C LEU A 270 -38.19 -36.39 86.17
N GLU A 271 -38.22 -37.62 86.69
CA GLU A 271 -39.03 -37.99 87.86
C GLU A 271 -38.17 -38.48 89.02
N VAL A 272 -38.54 -38.13 90.25
CA VAL A 272 -37.81 -38.48 91.48
C VAL A 272 -38.80 -38.94 92.55
N GLN A 273 -38.58 -40.13 93.13
CA GLN A 273 -39.34 -40.64 94.28
C GLN A 273 -38.51 -40.57 95.57
N GLN A 274 -39.18 -40.43 96.71
CA GLN A 274 -38.57 -40.40 98.05
C GLN A 274 -39.34 -41.28 99.03
N THR A 275 -38.63 -41.92 99.97
CA THR A 275 -39.17 -42.89 100.93
C THR A 275 -39.35 -42.36 102.35
N GLU A 276 -38.63 -41.31 102.77
CA GLU A 276 -38.82 -40.65 104.07
C GLU A 276 -38.74 -39.11 103.95
N PRO A 277 -39.52 -38.36 104.77
CA PRO A 277 -39.68 -36.92 104.59
C PRO A 277 -38.57 -36.10 105.29
N ASN A 278 -37.54 -35.71 104.52
CA ASN A 278 -36.56 -34.70 104.93
C ASN A 278 -36.53 -33.53 103.93
N THR A 279 -36.24 -32.33 104.42
CA THR A 279 -36.36 -31.08 103.63
C THR A 279 -35.20 -30.91 102.66
N VAL A 280 -35.30 -31.50 101.47
CA VAL A 280 -34.34 -31.31 100.38
C VAL A 280 -34.48 -29.89 99.80
N VAL A 281 -33.39 -29.14 99.78
CA VAL A 281 -33.29 -27.84 99.08
C VAL A 281 -32.33 -28.01 97.91
N VAL A 282 -32.86 -28.06 96.69
CA VAL A 282 -32.04 -28.12 95.47
C VAL A 282 -31.57 -26.70 95.14
N GLN A 283 -30.26 -26.44 95.29
CA GLN A 283 -29.63 -25.17 94.89
C GLN A 283 -28.73 -25.38 93.67
N SER A 284 -29.30 -25.31 92.47
CA SER A 284 -28.55 -25.16 91.22
C SER A 284 -29.36 -24.33 90.20
N ALA A 285 -28.67 -23.71 89.24
CA ALA A 285 -29.18 -22.55 88.50
C ALA A 285 -29.87 -22.88 87.15
N THR A 286 -30.30 -24.12 86.93
CA THR A 286 -30.74 -24.63 85.61
C THR A 286 -32.08 -25.38 85.62
N LEU A 287 -32.96 -25.07 86.58
CA LEU A 287 -34.41 -25.28 86.44
C LEU A 287 -35.07 -23.99 85.92
N LEU A 288 -36.03 -24.12 84.99
CA LEU A 288 -36.83 -22.98 84.54
C LEU A 288 -37.77 -22.49 85.66
N PRO A 289 -38.24 -21.21 85.62
CA PRO A 289 -39.05 -20.63 86.70
C PRO A 289 -40.42 -21.30 86.93
N ASP A 290 -40.92 -22.02 85.93
CA ASP A 290 -42.14 -22.83 86.03
C ASP A 290 -41.83 -24.09 86.87
N GLY A 291 -42.31 -24.09 88.12
CA GLY A 291 -41.98 -25.09 89.13
C GLY A 291 -42.46 -26.52 88.85
N PRO A 292 -42.30 -27.46 89.82
CA PRO A 292 -42.58 -28.89 89.63
C PRO A 292 -43.99 -29.12 89.08
N ILE A 293 -44.07 -29.79 87.93
CA ILE A 293 -45.32 -29.99 87.17
C ILE A 293 -46.34 -30.79 87.99
N SER A 294 -45.86 -31.71 88.83
CA SER A 294 -46.54 -32.04 90.08
C SER A 294 -45.53 -32.52 91.14
N CYS A 295 -45.90 -32.34 92.41
CA CYS A 295 -45.28 -32.99 93.55
C CYS A 295 -46.37 -33.63 94.42
N ALA A 296 -46.34 -34.96 94.52
CA ALA A 296 -47.02 -35.72 95.55
C ALA A 296 -46.04 -36.03 96.69
N ILE A 297 -46.54 -36.44 97.86
CA ILE A 297 -45.76 -36.61 99.10
C ILE A 297 -44.61 -37.63 98.95
N SER A 298 -44.66 -38.52 97.95
CA SER A 298 -43.65 -39.53 97.65
C SER A 298 -42.96 -39.38 96.28
N SER A 299 -43.33 -38.39 95.46
CA SER A 299 -42.85 -38.27 94.07
C SER A 299 -43.02 -36.88 93.45
N CYS A 300 -41.98 -36.35 92.81
CA CYS A 300 -42.01 -35.09 92.07
C CYS A 300 -41.48 -35.26 90.64
N SER A 301 -42.05 -34.51 89.69
CA SER A 301 -41.68 -34.53 88.28
C SER A 301 -41.34 -33.12 87.76
N TYR A 302 -40.22 -33.00 87.04
CA TYR A 302 -39.58 -31.74 86.64
C TYR A 302 -39.30 -31.68 85.14
N LYS A 303 -39.39 -30.50 84.53
CA LYS A 303 -39.01 -30.24 83.12
C LYS A 303 -37.59 -29.69 83.06
N VAL A 304 -36.73 -30.29 82.24
CA VAL A 304 -35.28 -30.00 82.18
C VAL A 304 -34.81 -29.84 80.73
N PRO A 305 -33.81 -28.98 80.44
CA PRO A 305 -33.30 -28.79 79.07
C PRO A 305 -32.49 -29.99 78.57
N MET A 306 -32.47 -30.21 77.26
CA MET A 306 -31.80 -31.36 76.62
C MET A 306 -30.36 -31.09 76.13
N SER A 307 -29.94 -29.84 75.97
CA SER A 307 -28.65 -29.48 75.38
C SER A 307 -27.69 -28.80 76.38
N GLY A 308 -26.54 -29.43 76.61
CA GLY A 308 -25.44 -28.89 77.40
C GLY A 308 -25.34 -29.49 78.81
N SER A 309 -24.21 -30.16 79.08
CA SER A 309 -23.70 -30.56 80.41
C SER A 309 -24.68 -31.13 81.45
N THR A 310 -24.59 -32.44 81.67
CA THR A 310 -24.77 -33.13 82.97
C THR A 310 -25.72 -32.53 84.01
N ILE A 311 -26.76 -33.29 84.37
CA ILE A 311 -27.40 -33.20 85.71
C ILE A 311 -26.40 -33.74 86.74
N GLY A 312 -25.35 -32.96 87.03
CA GLY A 312 -24.16 -33.39 87.77
C GLY A 312 -24.26 -33.21 89.28
N ASP A 313 -24.66 -32.02 89.72
CA ASP A 313 -24.52 -31.60 91.11
C ASP A 313 -25.84 -31.68 91.91
N LEU A 314 -26.11 -32.87 92.44
CA LEU A 314 -26.98 -33.06 93.62
C LEU A 314 -26.10 -33.22 94.86
N THR A 315 -25.58 -32.09 95.35
CA THR A 315 -24.67 -32.05 96.50
C THR A 315 -25.42 -32.15 97.83
N PHE A 316 -24.93 -32.99 98.74
CA PHE A 316 -25.42 -33.08 100.11
C PHE A 316 -24.32 -32.62 101.09
N ASP A 317 -24.55 -31.56 101.86
CA ASP A 317 -23.60 -31.12 102.90
C ASP A 317 -23.89 -31.83 104.24
N LEU A 318 -22.86 -32.47 104.79
CA LEU A 318 -22.85 -33.10 106.11
C LEU A 318 -21.60 -32.70 106.92
N SER A 319 -21.24 -31.42 106.89
CA SER A 319 -20.32 -30.74 107.81
C SER A 319 -18.90 -31.33 107.95
N SER A 320 -17.92 -30.60 107.40
CA SER A 320 -16.47 -30.72 107.66
C SER A 320 -15.67 -31.87 107.03
N LYS A 321 -16.26 -32.74 106.20
CA LYS A 321 -15.51 -33.61 105.26
C LYS A 321 -16.21 -33.73 103.92
N THR A 322 -15.47 -33.54 102.83
CA THR A 322 -15.97 -33.72 101.46
C THR A 322 -15.95 -35.19 101.08
N TYR A 323 -17.13 -35.79 100.92
CA TYR A 323 -17.29 -37.15 100.40
C TYR A 323 -17.89 -37.08 99.00
N VAL A 324 -17.31 -37.81 98.04
CA VAL A 324 -17.86 -37.93 96.68
C VAL A 324 -18.66 -39.22 96.57
N VAL A 325 -19.89 -39.11 96.07
CA VAL A 325 -20.74 -40.26 95.73
C VAL A 325 -20.07 -41.05 94.60
N SER A 326 -19.52 -42.21 94.92
CA SER A 326 -18.78 -43.03 93.95
C SER A 326 -19.68 -43.87 93.05
N GLN A 327 -20.96 -44.03 93.41
CA GLN A 327 -21.98 -44.65 92.58
C GLN A 327 -23.39 -44.28 93.05
N LEU A 328 -24.30 -44.07 92.09
CA LEU A 328 -25.74 -43.95 92.28
C LEU A 328 -26.42 -45.10 91.51
N LEU A 329 -26.68 -46.21 92.20
CA LEU A 329 -27.16 -47.46 91.57
C LEU A 329 -28.69 -47.55 91.60
N LEU A 330 -29.32 -47.60 90.42
CA LEU A 330 -30.75 -47.89 90.28
C LEU A 330 -30.99 -49.40 90.44
N VAL A 331 -31.63 -49.79 91.54
CA VAL A 331 -32.02 -51.18 91.83
C VAL A 331 -33.51 -51.19 92.16
N ASN A 332 -34.29 -52.00 91.44
CA ASN A 332 -35.75 -52.10 91.61
C ASN A 332 -36.48 -50.72 91.59
N ASN A 333 -36.12 -49.86 90.64
CA ASN A 333 -36.62 -48.48 90.48
C ASN A 333 -36.33 -47.52 91.67
N GLN A 334 -35.37 -47.82 92.55
CA GLN A 334 -34.88 -46.89 93.57
C GLN A 334 -33.34 -46.76 93.52
N TYR A 335 -32.81 -45.59 93.87
CA TYR A 335 -31.37 -45.28 93.79
C TYR A 335 -30.67 -45.47 95.15
N THR A 336 -29.45 -46.03 95.14
CA THR A 336 -28.62 -46.30 96.35
C THR A 336 -27.18 -45.75 96.20
N LEU A 337 -26.51 -45.41 97.31
CA LEU A 337 -25.32 -44.53 97.39
C LEU A 337 -24.07 -45.20 98.02
N ILE A 338 -22.86 -44.84 97.57
CA ILE A 338 -21.54 -45.35 98.07
C ILE A 338 -20.48 -44.20 98.08
N VAL A 339 -19.45 -44.24 98.95
CA VAL A 339 -18.40 -43.19 99.13
C VAL A 339 -16.99 -43.74 99.46
N ASN A 340 -15.90 -43.01 99.12
CA ASN A 340 -14.47 -43.40 99.29
C ASN A 340 -13.53 -42.23 99.73
N GLU A 341 -12.24 -42.49 100.00
CA GLU A 341 -11.18 -41.54 100.41
C GLU A 341 -10.05 -41.40 99.35
N TYR A 342 -9.38 -40.24 99.26
CA TYR A 342 -8.50 -39.84 98.13
C TYR A 342 -7.06 -39.42 98.53
N VAL A 343 -6.12 -39.60 97.60
CA VAL A 343 -4.73 -39.08 97.60
C VAL A 343 -4.55 -38.07 96.47
N ASN A 344 -3.77 -37.01 96.72
CA ASN A 344 -3.47 -35.91 95.79
C ASN A 344 -1.96 -35.80 95.52
N ILE A 345 -1.54 -35.67 94.25
CA ILE A 345 -0.14 -35.45 93.84
C ILE A 345 -0.07 -34.35 92.78
N MET A 346 0.73 -33.32 93.06
CA MET A 346 1.03 -32.21 92.17
C MET A 346 2.19 -32.56 91.21
N ILE A 347 2.09 -32.12 89.96
CA ILE A 347 3.01 -32.45 88.86
C ILE A 347 3.49 -31.15 88.18
N GLU A 348 4.80 -30.92 88.21
CA GLU A 348 5.47 -29.73 87.67
C GLU A 348 6.50 -30.10 86.59
N ASP A 349 6.90 -29.11 85.78
CA ASP A 349 8.11 -29.17 84.95
C ASP A 349 9.38 -28.80 85.74
N THR A 350 10.55 -28.85 85.09
CA THR A 350 11.82 -28.48 85.72
C THR A 350 11.96 -26.99 86.07
N PHE A 351 11.00 -26.14 85.68
CA PHE A 351 10.94 -24.72 85.99
C PHE A 351 9.95 -24.41 87.13
N GLY A 352 9.33 -25.44 87.73
CA GLY A 352 8.30 -25.26 88.76
C GLY A 352 6.98 -24.71 88.20
N GLN A 353 6.71 -24.93 86.91
CA GLN A 353 5.40 -24.62 86.32
C GLN A 353 4.53 -25.88 86.35
N GLY A 354 3.29 -25.72 86.80
CA GLY A 354 2.30 -26.80 86.81
C GLY A 354 1.87 -27.19 85.40
N LEU A 355 1.79 -28.50 85.13
CA LEU A 355 1.53 -29.03 83.78
C LEU A 355 0.07 -28.93 83.28
N GLN A 356 -0.83 -28.21 83.97
CA GLN A 356 -2.26 -28.15 83.59
C GLN A 356 -2.53 -27.77 82.11
N PRO A 357 -1.80 -26.84 81.47
CA PRO A 357 -2.03 -26.49 80.05
C PRO A 357 -1.85 -27.66 79.06
N ILE A 358 -1.21 -28.75 79.47
CA ILE A 358 -0.96 -29.94 78.63
C ILE A 358 -1.60 -31.22 79.18
N ALA A 359 -2.46 -31.13 80.21
CA ALA A 359 -3.03 -32.27 80.93
C ALA A 359 -3.62 -33.36 80.02
N GLN A 360 -4.35 -32.95 78.98
CA GLN A 360 -4.98 -33.85 77.99
C GLN A 360 -4.02 -34.69 77.14
N TYR A 361 -2.73 -34.36 77.13
CA TYR A 361 -1.68 -35.07 76.39
C TYR A 361 -0.77 -35.91 77.31
N LEU A 362 -1.00 -35.85 78.62
CA LEU A 362 -0.30 -36.67 79.61
C LEU A 362 -1.08 -37.96 79.87
N ASN A 363 -0.52 -39.10 79.48
CA ASN A 363 -0.98 -40.40 79.98
C ASN A 363 -0.31 -40.65 81.34
N ILE A 364 -1.06 -40.38 82.40
CA ILE A 364 -0.65 -40.52 83.79
C ILE A 364 -1.31 -41.78 84.36
N GLN A 365 -0.52 -42.76 84.81
CA GLN A 365 -1.03 -44.06 85.27
C GLN A 365 -0.51 -44.41 86.64
N ILE A 366 -1.34 -45.12 87.41
CA ILE A 366 -0.98 -45.75 88.68
C ILE A 366 -0.97 -47.26 88.47
N ASP A 367 0.15 -47.92 88.79
CA ASP A 367 0.36 -49.37 88.70
C ASP A 367 0.04 -50.00 87.32
N GLY A 368 0.12 -49.20 86.24
CA GLY A 368 -0.23 -49.60 84.88
C GLY A 368 -1.74 -49.70 84.60
N GLY A 369 -2.58 -49.16 85.50
CA GLY A 369 -4.01 -49.04 85.32
C GLY A 369 -4.43 -47.95 84.33
N ASN A 370 -5.73 -47.63 84.34
CA ASN A 370 -6.31 -46.61 83.45
C ASN A 370 -5.67 -45.22 83.64
N PRO A 371 -5.64 -44.37 82.60
CA PRO A 371 -5.15 -43.01 82.72
C PRO A 371 -5.96 -42.19 83.74
N LEU A 372 -5.26 -41.43 84.58
CA LEU A 372 -5.82 -40.43 85.48
C LEU A 372 -5.92 -39.08 84.76
N THR A 373 -7.02 -38.36 85.02
CA THR A 373 -7.16 -36.95 84.62
C THR A 373 -6.47 -36.06 85.66
N MET A 374 -5.83 -34.98 85.19
CA MET A 374 -5.15 -34.00 86.03
C MET A 374 -5.92 -32.67 86.02
N THR A 375 -6.12 -32.09 87.20
CA THR A 375 -6.84 -30.83 87.43
C THR A 375 -5.95 -29.91 88.26
N ASP A 376 -5.77 -28.66 87.85
CA ASP A 376 -4.85 -27.69 88.47
C ASP A 376 -3.45 -28.28 88.76
N SER A 377 -2.92 -29.01 87.77
CA SER A 377 -1.63 -29.71 87.82
C SER A 377 -1.55 -30.80 88.90
N THR A 378 -2.69 -31.22 89.44
CA THR A 378 -2.81 -32.22 90.50
C THR A 378 -3.61 -33.42 90.00
N ILE A 379 -3.12 -34.63 90.25
CA ILE A 379 -3.91 -35.86 90.10
C ILE A 379 -4.52 -36.26 91.45
N THR A 380 -5.77 -36.68 91.42
CA THR A 380 -6.53 -37.15 92.59
C THR A 380 -7.04 -38.57 92.33
N PHE A 381 -6.65 -39.52 93.18
CA PHE A 381 -7.02 -40.93 92.99
C PHE A 381 -7.14 -41.68 94.33
N VAL A 382 -7.82 -42.84 94.29
CA VAL A 382 -7.89 -43.78 95.41
C VAL A 382 -6.80 -44.85 95.20
N PRO A 383 -5.73 -44.90 96.03
CA PRO A 383 -4.72 -45.95 95.88
C PRO A 383 -5.29 -47.31 96.30
N THR A 384 -5.10 -48.33 95.48
CA THR A 384 -5.51 -49.72 95.76
C THR A 384 -4.59 -50.43 96.77
N SER A 385 -3.45 -49.82 97.07
CA SER A 385 -2.33 -50.35 97.86
C SER A 385 -1.58 -49.20 98.54
N SER A 386 -0.97 -49.43 99.70
CA SER A 386 -0.14 -48.44 100.40
C SER A 386 1.18 -48.10 99.70
N SER A 387 1.55 -48.86 98.67
CA SER A 387 2.65 -48.57 97.74
C SER A 387 2.15 -48.70 96.30
N TYR A 388 2.43 -47.68 95.48
CA TYR A 388 1.97 -47.58 94.09
C TYR A 388 3.07 -47.01 93.18
N LEU A 389 3.04 -47.37 91.90
CA LEU A 389 3.95 -46.88 90.87
C LEU A 389 3.26 -45.80 90.02
N LEU A 390 3.68 -44.54 90.15
CA LEU A 390 3.26 -43.47 89.25
C LEU A 390 4.11 -43.52 87.97
N SER A 391 3.44 -43.52 86.82
CA SER A 391 4.03 -43.35 85.49
C SER A 391 3.42 -42.11 84.85
N ILE A 392 4.24 -41.16 84.40
CA ILE A 392 3.80 -39.98 83.64
C ILE A 392 4.46 -40.05 82.27
N SER A 393 3.64 -40.07 81.21
CA SER A 393 4.12 -40.11 79.83
C SER A 393 3.44 -39.06 78.94
N TYR A 394 4.18 -38.50 77.99
CA TYR A 394 3.75 -37.42 77.10
C TYR A 394 4.12 -37.78 75.66
N ASN A 395 3.12 -37.90 74.77
CA ASN A 395 3.31 -38.28 73.36
C ASN A 395 4.25 -39.50 73.15
N GLY A 396 4.19 -40.48 74.06
CA GLY A 396 5.01 -41.70 74.03
C GLY A 396 6.37 -41.63 74.76
N LEU A 397 6.78 -40.48 75.31
CA LEU A 397 7.95 -40.36 76.18
C LEU A 397 7.57 -40.54 77.65
N THR A 398 8.28 -41.40 78.40
CA THR A 398 8.12 -41.51 79.86
C THR A 398 8.88 -40.40 80.57
N LEU A 399 8.18 -39.36 81.01
CA LEU A 399 8.76 -38.21 81.70
C LEU A 399 9.24 -38.54 83.11
N TYR A 400 8.46 -39.38 83.81
CA TYR A 400 8.70 -39.84 85.17
C TYR A 400 8.13 -41.25 85.36
N GLN A 401 8.83 -42.11 86.10
CA GLN A 401 8.32 -43.41 86.52
C GLN A 401 8.93 -43.79 87.88
N GLY A 402 8.09 -43.99 88.90
CA GLY A 402 8.52 -44.31 90.27
C GLY A 402 7.42 -44.12 91.30
N THR A 403 7.67 -44.51 92.55
CA THR A 403 6.79 -44.20 93.69
C THR A 403 7.16 -42.82 94.24
N PRO A 404 6.27 -41.81 94.20
CA PRO A 404 6.57 -40.49 94.74
C PRO A 404 6.81 -40.53 96.25
N THR A 405 7.91 -39.93 96.72
CA THR A 405 8.23 -39.78 98.15
C THR A 405 7.65 -38.51 98.76
N SER A 406 6.93 -37.71 97.96
CA SER A 406 6.22 -36.50 98.37
C SER A 406 5.02 -36.27 97.46
N ASN A 407 4.14 -35.34 97.84
CA ASN A 407 2.99 -34.94 97.00
C ASN A 407 3.39 -34.04 95.81
N LEU A 408 4.69 -33.87 95.52
CA LEU A 408 5.20 -33.15 94.34
C LEU A 408 6.08 -34.07 93.48
N VAL A 409 5.87 -34.04 92.17
CA VAL A 409 6.63 -34.77 91.16
C VAL A 409 7.09 -33.82 90.05
N VAL A 410 8.42 -33.68 89.92
CA VAL A 410 9.04 -32.88 88.86
C VAL A 410 9.34 -33.76 87.65
N THR A 411 8.87 -33.35 86.48
CA THR A 411 9.01 -34.05 85.20
C THR A 411 10.17 -33.50 84.36
N LYS A 412 10.61 -34.26 83.35
CA LYS A 412 11.60 -33.79 82.36
C LYS A 412 10.93 -32.98 81.25
N ASN A 413 11.56 -31.88 80.86
CA ASN A 413 11.18 -31.11 79.67
C ASN A 413 11.38 -31.93 78.37
N VAL A 414 10.69 -31.52 77.31
CA VAL A 414 10.74 -32.15 75.98
C VAL A 414 11.07 -31.15 74.87
N VAL A 415 11.80 -31.62 73.85
CA VAL A 415 11.91 -30.94 72.56
C VAL A 415 11.04 -31.69 71.56
N LYS A 416 10.26 -30.95 70.78
CA LYS A 416 9.43 -31.46 69.69
C LYS A 416 9.94 -30.90 68.38
N ILE A 417 10.56 -31.75 67.58
CA ILE A 417 10.96 -31.38 66.22
C ILE A 417 9.74 -31.55 65.33
N ILE A 418 9.38 -30.51 64.60
CA ILE A 418 8.28 -30.49 63.62
C ILE A 418 8.91 -30.25 62.26
N VAL A 419 9.02 -31.29 61.44
CA VAL A 419 9.58 -31.19 60.10
C VAL A 419 8.47 -31.00 59.06
N SER A 420 8.70 -30.08 58.14
CA SER A 420 7.78 -29.71 57.05
C SER A 420 8.48 -29.77 55.69
N ASN A 421 7.68 -29.87 54.62
CA ASN A 421 8.12 -30.08 53.24
C ASN A 421 8.96 -31.35 53.01
N CYS A 422 8.75 -32.41 53.80
CA CYS A 422 9.53 -33.66 53.72
C CYS A 422 8.84 -34.80 52.94
N GLY A 423 7.74 -34.50 52.23
CA GLY A 423 7.00 -35.44 51.39
C GLY A 423 6.54 -36.69 52.14
N THR A 424 6.98 -37.85 51.65
CA THR A 424 6.81 -39.18 52.27
C THR A 424 8.16 -39.81 52.69
N GLN A 425 9.21 -39.01 52.81
CA GLN A 425 10.55 -39.51 53.13
C GLN A 425 10.70 -39.83 54.62
N GLN A 426 11.56 -40.81 54.91
CA GLN A 426 12.06 -41.05 56.25
C GLN A 426 13.36 -40.26 56.45
N LEU A 427 13.37 -39.34 57.41
CA LEU A 427 14.50 -38.45 57.68
C LEU A 427 15.38 -39.01 58.81
N SER A 428 16.69 -39.04 58.61
CA SER A 428 17.67 -39.44 59.63
C SER A 428 18.08 -38.21 60.42
N VAL A 429 17.78 -38.22 61.71
CA VAL A 429 18.02 -37.10 62.63
C VAL A 429 19.03 -37.48 63.69
N VAL A 430 20.05 -36.64 63.85
CA VAL A 430 21.04 -36.70 64.93
C VAL A 430 20.83 -35.50 65.83
N PHE A 431 20.64 -35.73 67.13
CA PHE A 431 20.56 -34.70 68.16
C PHE A 431 21.46 -35.09 69.33
N GLY A 432 22.62 -34.43 69.44
CA GLY A 432 23.62 -34.75 70.45
C GLY A 432 24.19 -36.17 70.30
N LEU A 433 23.81 -37.08 71.20
CA LEU A 433 24.19 -38.50 71.17
C LEU A 433 23.07 -39.43 70.67
N TYR A 434 21.91 -38.88 70.33
CA TYR A 434 20.74 -39.64 69.90
C TYR A 434 20.59 -39.58 68.37
N THR A 435 20.43 -40.75 67.75
CA THR A 435 20.05 -40.86 66.33
C THR A 435 18.70 -41.54 66.25
N PHE A 436 17.76 -40.97 65.50
CA PHE A 436 16.41 -41.51 65.31
C PHE A 436 15.86 -41.10 63.94
N MET A 437 14.80 -41.80 63.52
CA MET A 437 14.09 -41.48 62.29
C MET A 437 12.83 -40.64 62.56
N ILE A 438 12.54 -39.72 61.64
CA ILE A 438 11.23 -39.06 61.51
C ILE A 438 10.59 -39.54 60.21
N ASP A 439 9.48 -40.26 60.33
CA ASP A 439 8.65 -40.67 59.21
C ASP A 439 7.73 -39.52 58.81
N CYS A 440 7.84 -39.03 57.57
CA CYS A 440 6.95 -37.99 57.06
C CYS A 440 5.73 -38.57 56.35
N TYR A 441 4.56 -38.02 56.66
CA TYR A 441 3.27 -38.35 56.08
C TYR A 441 2.58 -37.06 55.64
N GLY A 442 2.12 -37.02 54.38
CA GLY A 442 1.45 -35.83 53.83
C GLY A 442 2.31 -34.56 53.80
N GLY A 443 3.63 -34.68 53.68
CA GLY A 443 4.54 -33.53 53.62
C GLY A 443 5.10 -33.07 54.98
N SER A 444 4.68 -33.68 56.09
CA SER A 444 5.17 -33.31 57.44
C SER A 444 5.45 -34.53 58.31
N GLY A 445 6.27 -34.36 59.34
CA GLY A 445 6.55 -35.37 60.35
C GLY A 445 6.95 -34.70 61.67
N ASN A 446 6.77 -35.36 62.80
CA ASN A 446 7.23 -34.82 64.09
C ASN A 446 7.80 -35.89 65.02
N LYS A 447 8.64 -35.46 65.96
CA LYS A 447 9.23 -36.33 66.98
C LYS A 447 9.48 -35.57 68.27
N TYR A 448 9.10 -36.21 69.38
CA TYR A 448 9.39 -35.75 70.73
C TYR A 448 10.66 -36.45 71.23
N MET A 449 11.52 -35.73 71.95
CA MET A 449 12.65 -36.26 72.73
C MET A 449 12.80 -35.51 74.05
N TYR A 450 13.54 -36.07 75.00
CA TYR A 450 13.93 -35.32 76.20
C TYR A 450 14.80 -34.13 75.83
N ALA A 451 14.52 -32.97 76.42
CA ALA A 451 15.38 -31.81 76.24
C ALA A 451 16.67 -31.95 77.05
N ASN A 452 17.77 -31.45 76.51
CA ASN A 452 19.05 -31.43 77.22
C ASN A 452 19.28 -30.07 77.91
N ILE A 453 20.04 -30.09 79.01
CA ILE A 453 20.44 -28.92 79.81
C ILE A 453 21.66 -28.18 79.24
N ALA A 454 22.17 -28.63 78.08
CA ALA A 454 23.28 -28.02 77.36
C ALA A 454 22.90 -27.86 75.88
N LEU A 455 23.48 -26.85 75.22
CA LEU A 455 23.32 -26.63 73.78
C LEU A 455 23.76 -27.86 72.99
N GLN A 456 22.95 -28.29 72.02
CA GLN A 456 23.30 -29.40 71.12
C GLN A 456 22.94 -29.05 69.67
N GLU A 457 23.78 -29.49 68.74
CA GLU A 457 23.46 -29.45 67.32
C GLU A 457 22.40 -30.53 67.00
N LEU A 458 21.34 -30.08 66.34
CA LEU A 458 20.42 -30.89 65.56
C LEU A 458 20.92 -30.94 64.12
N LYS A 459 21.07 -32.15 63.58
CA LYS A 459 21.42 -32.39 62.18
C LYS A 459 20.40 -33.33 61.55
N ILE A 460 19.70 -32.86 60.51
CA ILE A 460 18.73 -33.65 59.75
C ILE A 460 19.32 -33.98 58.38
N THR A 461 19.25 -35.26 58.00
CA THR A 461 19.79 -35.79 56.74
C THR A 461 18.72 -36.56 55.96
N SER A 462 18.77 -36.45 54.64
CA SER A 462 17.86 -37.13 53.70
C SER A 462 18.63 -37.49 52.42
N THR A 463 18.05 -38.37 51.61
CA THR A 463 18.48 -38.66 50.24
C THR A 463 17.91 -37.69 49.21
N LYS A 464 16.80 -36.99 49.52
CA LYS A 464 16.11 -36.07 48.59
C LYS A 464 16.25 -34.59 48.91
N TYR A 465 16.63 -34.24 50.14
CA TYR A 465 16.65 -32.85 50.65
C TYR A 465 18.06 -32.44 51.10
N LYS A 466 18.34 -31.14 51.06
CA LYS A 466 19.52 -30.52 51.68
C LYS A 466 19.62 -30.92 53.16
N GLN A 467 20.85 -31.08 53.67
CA GLN A 467 21.07 -31.30 55.11
C GLN A 467 20.75 -30.03 55.89
N HIS A 468 19.89 -30.14 56.92
CA HIS A 468 19.70 -29.07 57.91
C HIS A 468 20.67 -29.29 59.09
N SER A 469 21.24 -28.20 59.61
CA SER A 469 22.07 -28.18 60.82
C SER A 469 21.75 -26.92 61.63
N GLU A 470 21.37 -27.07 62.89
CA GLU A 470 20.91 -25.97 63.75
C GLU A 470 21.26 -26.26 65.23
N VAL A 471 21.63 -25.24 66.01
CA VAL A 471 21.94 -25.40 67.43
C VAL A 471 20.68 -25.11 68.25
N ILE A 472 20.11 -26.13 68.89
CA ILE A 472 18.91 -25.95 69.71
C ILE A 472 19.29 -25.21 71.01
N PRO A 473 18.60 -24.09 71.36
CA PRO A 473 18.81 -23.40 72.62
C PRO A 473 18.38 -24.24 73.82
N ILE A 474 18.91 -23.93 75.00
CA ILE A 474 18.42 -24.55 76.25
C ILE A 474 16.94 -24.15 76.45
N PRO A 475 16.03 -25.08 76.73
CA PRO A 475 14.61 -24.78 76.94
C PRO A 475 14.36 -23.74 78.03
N THR A 476 13.26 -23.00 77.88
CA THR A 476 12.73 -22.06 78.89
C THR A 476 11.29 -22.38 79.32
N MET A 477 10.74 -23.49 78.82
CA MET A 477 9.38 -23.99 79.08
C MET A 477 9.32 -25.51 78.84
N PHE A 478 8.32 -26.20 79.41
CA PHE A 478 8.17 -27.66 79.33
C PHE A 478 8.37 -28.26 77.92
N GLU A 479 7.63 -27.78 76.91
CA GLU A 479 7.81 -28.17 75.50
C GLU A 479 8.49 -27.05 74.73
N THR A 480 9.64 -27.33 74.13
CA THR A 480 10.23 -26.48 73.08
C THR A 480 9.93 -27.08 71.72
N SER A 481 9.01 -26.47 70.97
CA SER A 481 8.75 -26.81 69.56
C SER A 481 9.81 -26.18 68.65
N LEU A 482 10.51 -27.00 67.86
CA LEU A 482 11.42 -26.55 66.82
C LEU A 482 10.85 -26.88 65.42
N PRO A 483 10.38 -25.89 64.66
CA PRO A 483 9.98 -26.08 63.27
C PRO A 483 11.22 -26.13 62.36
N VAL A 484 11.32 -27.17 61.53
CA VAL A 484 12.34 -27.30 60.48
C VAL A 484 11.64 -27.44 59.13
N TYR A 485 12.10 -26.69 58.14
CA TYR A 485 11.63 -26.78 56.75
C TYR A 485 12.68 -27.51 55.91
N MET A 486 12.29 -28.58 55.21
CA MET A 486 13.22 -29.29 54.33
C MET A 486 13.27 -28.61 52.95
N HIS A 487 14.49 -28.24 52.57
CA HIS A 487 14.81 -27.60 51.31
C HIS A 487 15.31 -28.64 50.30
N PHE A 488 14.88 -28.59 49.04
CA PHE A 488 15.42 -29.48 48.00
C PHE A 488 16.84 -29.03 47.59
N PRO A 489 17.69 -29.90 47.02
CA PRO A 489 18.94 -29.51 46.38
C PRO A 489 18.68 -28.51 45.25
N ASP A 490 19.62 -27.59 45.03
CA ASP A 490 19.53 -26.63 43.92
C ASP A 490 19.62 -27.37 42.58
N VAL A 491 18.70 -27.05 41.67
CA VAL A 491 18.64 -27.62 40.32
C VAL A 491 19.19 -26.60 39.34
N SER A 492 20.20 -27.01 38.56
CA SER A 492 20.78 -26.21 37.48
C SER A 492 20.47 -26.83 36.11
N HIS A 493 19.95 -26.01 35.19
CA HIS A 493 19.70 -26.38 33.79
C HIS A 493 20.43 -25.44 32.84
N THR A 494 21.13 -25.99 31.85
CA THR A 494 21.70 -25.25 30.72
C THR A 494 20.69 -25.19 29.58
N LEU A 495 20.30 -23.99 29.17
CA LEU A 495 19.37 -23.74 28.08
C LEU A 495 20.12 -23.68 26.74
N GLN A 496 19.77 -24.54 25.78
CA GLN A 496 20.42 -24.58 24.47
C GLN A 496 19.42 -24.74 23.33
N ALA A 497 19.71 -24.11 22.18
CA ALA A 497 19.04 -24.41 20.91
C ALA A 497 20.08 -24.69 19.83
N TYR A 498 19.85 -25.74 19.03
CA TYR A 498 20.73 -26.11 17.90
C TYR A 498 22.21 -26.32 18.26
N GLY A 499 22.50 -26.67 19.53
CA GLY A 499 23.86 -26.85 20.05
C GLY A 499 24.55 -25.55 20.49
N VAL A 500 23.83 -24.43 20.53
CA VAL A 500 24.31 -23.13 20.97
C VAL A 500 23.61 -22.73 22.27
N ASN A 501 24.35 -22.09 23.17
CA ASN A 501 23.84 -21.38 24.33
C ASN A 501 22.90 -20.21 23.92
N LEU A 502 22.12 -19.69 24.86
CA LEU A 502 21.01 -18.75 24.64
C LEU A 502 21.10 -17.43 25.45
N ASP A 503 22.17 -17.23 26.21
CA ASP A 503 22.45 -16.09 27.10
C ASP A 503 22.33 -14.72 26.39
N PHE A 504 22.69 -14.65 25.11
CA PHE A 504 22.73 -13.42 24.32
C PHE A 504 21.38 -13.02 23.67
N PHE A 505 20.30 -13.79 23.86
CA PHE A 505 18.98 -13.49 23.27
C PHE A 505 18.14 -12.54 24.13
N ASN A 506 18.30 -11.22 23.90
CA ASN A 506 17.50 -10.17 24.53
C ASN A 506 15.97 -10.44 24.43
N GLY A 507 15.32 -10.56 25.58
CA GLY A 507 13.89 -10.88 25.71
C GLY A 507 13.58 -12.36 25.89
N LEU A 508 14.59 -13.23 26.05
CA LEU A 508 14.42 -14.58 26.58
C LEU A 508 14.14 -14.52 28.09
N VAL A 509 13.15 -15.28 28.54
CA VAL A 509 12.72 -15.34 29.95
C VAL A 509 12.51 -16.80 30.34
N ALA A 510 13.21 -17.24 31.38
CA ALA A 510 12.96 -18.53 32.01
C ALA A 510 12.05 -18.35 33.24
N LYS A 511 11.07 -19.23 33.41
CA LYS A 511 10.20 -19.27 34.59
C LYS A 511 10.07 -20.71 35.09
N VAL A 512 10.10 -20.90 36.40
CA VAL A 512 9.76 -22.18 37.03
C VAL A 512 8.57 -21.96 37.96
N ASN A 513 7.50 -22.72 37.76
CA ASN A 513 6.25 -22.60 38.53
C ASN A 513 5.77 -21.12 38.64
N SER A 514 5.82 -20.40 37.51
CA SER A 514 5.53 -18.96 37.36
C SER A 514 6.50 -17.96 37.99
N VAL A 515 7.53 -18.39 38.73
CA VAL A 515 8.62 -17.52 39.22
C VAL A 515 9.64 -17.31 38.10
N GLN A 516 9.89 -16.07 37.71
CA GLN A 516 10.94 -15.73 36.76
C GLN A 516 12.34 -15.93 37.36
N LEU A 517 13.26 -16.47 36.57
CA LEU A 517 14.65 -16.72 36.94
C LEU A 517 15.59 -15.95 36.01
N ASP A 518 16.70 -15.46 36.55
CA ASP A 518 17.80 -14.91 35.75
C ASP A 518 18.54 -16.04 35.02
N ILE A 519 18.92 -15.79 33.77
CA ILE A 519 19.72 -16.69 32.94
C ILE A 519 21.17 -16.21 32.99
N SER A 520 22.11 -17.08 33.37
CA SER A 520 23.54 -16.73 33.46
C SER A 520 24.23 -16.63 32.09
N GLU A 521 25.45 -16.09 32.06
CA GLU A 521 26.30 -16.03 30.86
C GLU A 521 26.58 -17.43 30.25
N ASP A 522 26.60 -18.49 31.07
CA ASP A 522 26.69 -19.89 30.60
C ASP A 522 25.33 -20.46 30.13
N SER A 523 24.30 -19.63 29.98
CA SER A 523 22.90 -20.02 29.74
C SER A 523 22.29 -20.92 30.81
N GLN A 524 22.79 -20.84 32.04
CA GLN A 524 22.30 -21.66 33.14
C GLN A 524 21.25 -20.90 33.95
N ILE A 525 20.16 -21.60 34.28
CA ILE A 525 19.24 -21.22 35.35
C ILE A 525 19.51 -22.12 36.55
N THR A 526 19.58 -21.55 37.75
CA THR A 526 19.73 -22.30 39.01
C THR A 526 18.69 -21.82 40.01
N PHE A 527 17.96 -22.77 40.61
CA PHE A 527 16.87 -22.47 41.54
C PHE A 527 16.67 -23.64 42.51
N GLU A 528 16.04 -23.35 43.64
CA GLU A 528 15.56 -24.40 44.55
C GLU A 528 14.12 -24.78 44.17
N PRO A 529 13.83 -26.04 43.80
CA PRO A 529 12.47 -26.46 43.48
C PRO A 529 11.61 -26.60 44.75
N VAL A 530 10.34 -26.20 44.68
CA VAL A 530 9.37 -26.41 45.77
C VAL A 530 8.84 -27.84 45.80
N THR A 531 8.87 -28.52 44.65
CA THR A 531 8.31 -29.86 44.40
C THR A 531 9.24 -30.64 43.47
N GLU A 532 9.25 -31.98 43.59
CA GLU A 532 10.04 -32.84 42.68
C GLU A 532 9.61 -32.62 41.22
N ASP A 533 8.29 -32.60 40.97
CA ASP A 533 7.71 -32.15 39.71
C ASP A 533 7.57 -30.61 39.69
N TYR A 534 8.42 -29.94 38.92
CA TYR A 534 8.32 -28.52 38.58
C TYR A 534 8.21 -28.35 37.05
N ILE A 535 7.51 -27.30 36.60
CA ILE A 535 7.37 -26.97 35.18
C ILE A 535 8.33 -25.84 34.84
N LEU A 536 9.29 -26.12 33.95
CA LEU A 536 10.10 -25.09 33.31
C LEU A 536 9.34 -24.54 32.11
N ILE A 537 9.14 -23.22 32.09
CA ILE A 537 8.59 -22.46 30.97
C ILE A 537 9.72 -21.57 30.43
N ILE A 538 9.97 -21.63 29.12
CA ILE A 538 10.83 -20.66 28.43
C ILE A 538 9.96 -19.86 27.48
N GLU A 539 10.02 -18.54 27.62
CA GLU A 539 9.39 -17.55 26.75
C GLU A 539 10.45 -16.75 26.01
N TYR A 540 10.21 -16.39 24.74
CA TYR A 540 11.02 -15.39 24.03
C TYR A 540 10.11 -14.31 23.49
N GLN A 541 10.28 -13.08 24.00
CA GLN A 541 9.53 -11.88 23.62
C GLN A 541 8.00 -12.09 23.70
N GLY A 542 7.55 -12.85 24.72
CA GLY A 542 6.15 -13.18 24.98
C GLY A 542 5.64 -14.48 24.34
N VAL A 543 6.45 -15.17 23.53
CA VAL A 543 6.08 -16.47 22.92
C VAL A 543 6.58 -17.62 23.78
N GLU A 544 5.66 -18.47 24.26
CA GLU A 544 5.96 -19.71 24.99
C GLU A 544 6.57 -20.76 24.05
N ILE A 545 7.90 -20.97 24.13
CA ILE A 545 8.65 -21.88 23.26
C ILE A 545 8.94 -23.24 23.91
N TYR A 546 9.00 -23.31 25.24
CA TYR A 546 9.18 -24.56 25.99
C TYR A 546 8.28 -24.58 27.23
N LYS A 547 7.67 -25.72 27.55
CA LYS A 547 6.82 -25.91 28.74
C LYS A 547 6.67 -27.38 29.11
N GLN A 548 7.51 -27.87 30.01
CA GLN A 548 7.46 -29.22 30.57
C GLN A 548 8.43 -29.35 31.75
N HIS A 549 8.41 -30.51 32.43
CA HIS A 549 9.47 -30.89 33.35
C HIS A 549 10.72 -31.34 32.57
N PRO A 550 11.92 -30.78 32.82
CA PRO A 550 13.15 -31.22 32.17
C PRO A 550 13.62 -32.60 32.64
N THR A 551 13.82 -33.52 31.69
CA THR A 551 14.38 -34.87 31.96
C THR A 551 15.91 -34.93 31.87
N SER A 552 16.57 -33.79 31.70
CA SER A 552 18.01 -33.63 31.46
C SER A 552 18.46 -32.25 31.97
N GLN A 553 19.71 -32.13 32.41
CA GLN A 553 20.35 -30.84 32.73
C GLN A 553 20.59 -29.96 31.50
N ILE A 554 20.57 -30.53 30.28
CA ILE A 554 20.61 -29.76 29.03
C ILE A 554 19.19 -29.71 28.47
N VAL A 555 18.62 -28.52 28.43
CA VAL A 555 17.27 -28.25 27.94
C VAL A 555 17.35 -27.80 26.49
N ALA A 556 16.91 -28.68 25.58
CA ALA A 556 16.75 -28.35 24.17
C ALA A 556 15.52 -27.44 23.97
N VAL A 557 15.75 -26.14 23.88
CA VAL A 557 14.73 -25.11 23.64
C VAL A 557 14.49 -24.98 22.12
N PRO A 558 13.24 -25.10 21.63
CA PRO A 558 12.90 -24.81 20.23
C PRO A 558 13.11 -23.33 19.90
N GLY A 559 13.50 -23.03 18.66
CA GLY A 559 13.61 -21.65 18.18
C GLY A 559 12.26 -20.93 18.01
N VAL A 560 12.31 -19.71 17.47
CA VAL A 560 11.15 -18.95 16.99
C VAL A 560 11.24 -18.66 15.49
N ILE A 561 10.07 -18.60 14.86
CA ILE A 561 9.92 -18.00 13.53
C ILE A 561 9.25 -16.62 13.67
N THR A 562 9.90 -15.60 13.11
CA THR A 562 9.37 -14.24 12.99
C THR A 562 8.82 -14.07 11.58
N ILE A 563 7.51 -13.84 11.49
CA ILE A 563 6.77 -13.78 10.23
C ILE A 563 6.33 -12.33 10.02
N SER A 564 6.98 -11.66 9.07
CA SER A 564 6.70 -10.27 8.70
C SER A 564 5.88 -10.19 7.41
N VAL A 565 4.85 -9.36 7.40
CA VAL A 565 3.96 -9.17 6.24
C VAL A 565 3.92 -7.70 5.82
N SER A 566 3.68 -7.48 4.54
CA SER A 566 3.60 -6.14 3.93
C SER A 566 2.50 -6.09 2.87
N ASN A 567 2.08 -4.88 2.48
CA ASN A 567 0.92 -4.61 1.62
C ASN A 567 -0.42 -5.15 2.18
N CYS A 568 -0.50 -5.37 3.49
CA CYS A 568 -1.70 -5.87 4.19
C CYS A 568 -2.61 -4.75 4.74
N ALA A 569 -2.36 -3.49 4.36
CA ALA A 569 -3.14 -2.32 4.80
C ALA A 569 -3.34 -2.30 6.34
N THR A 570 -4.59 -2.24 6.79
CA THR A 570 -4.99 -2.34 8.20
C THR A 570 -5.76 -3.64 8.48
N TYR A 571 -5.45 -4.72 7.75
CA TYR A 571 -6.13 -6.01 7.91
C TYR A 571 -5.46 -6.86 8.98
N GLN A 572 -6.27 -7.60 9.75
CA GLN A 572 -5.81 -8.70 10.57
C GLN A 572 -5.73 -9.96 9.70
N LEU A 573 -4.54 -10.51 9.54
CA LEU A 573 -4.29 -11.73 8.76
C LEU A 573 -4.31 -12.95 9.68
N SER A 574 -4.95 -14.03 9.26
CA SER A 574 -4.84 -15.32 9.96
C SER A 574 -3.64 -16.09 9.43
N VAL A 575 -2.79 -16.55 10.34
CA VAL A 575 -1.53 -17.25 10.06
C VAL A 575 -1.56 -18.63 10.68
N THR A 576 -1.24 -19.65 9.89
CA THR A 576 -1.08 -21.04 10.34
C THR A 576 0.35 -21.50 10.06
N PHE A 577 1.01 -22.11 11.04
CA PHE A 577 2.35 -22.68 10.89
C PHE A 577 2.45 -24.01 11.65
N GLY A 578 2.49 -25.12 10.90
CA GLY A 578 2.27 -26.46 11.47
C GLY A 578 0.92 -26.51 12.19
N THR A 579 0.93 -26.84 13.49
CA THR A 579 -0.27 -26.87 14.35
C THR A 579 -0.61 -25.53 15.01
N GLN A 580 0.22 -24.50 14.89
CA GLN A 580 -0.02 -23.20 15.51
C GLN A 580 -0.86 -22.29 14.62
N THR A 581 -1.75 -21.51 15.24
CA THR A 581 -2.45 -20.40 14.61
C THR A 581 -2.22 -19.11 15.40
N ALA A 582 -2.09 -17.99 14.68
CA ALA A 582 -2.04 -16.66 15.27
C ALA A 582 -2.56 -15.61 14.28
N ALA A 583 -2.72 -14.38 14.77
CA ALA A 583 -3.08 -13.24 13.94
C ALA A 583 -1.89 -12.30 13.77
N ILE A 584 -1.67 -11.80 12.55
CA ILE A 584 -0.87 -10.59 12.35
C ILE A 584 -1.82 -9.41 12.20
N VAL A 585 -1.76 -8.46 13.14
CA VAL A 585 -2.36 -7.14 12.97
C VAL A 585 -1.41 -6.31 12.10
N CYS A 586 -1.92 -5.72 11.02
CA CYS A 586 -1.14 -4.81 10.19
C CYS A 586 -1.43 -3.34 10.53
N GLU A 587 -0.36 -2.58 10.75
CA GLU A 587 -0.36 -1.13 10.95
C GLU A 587 0.49 -0.46 9.86
N GLY A 588 0.05 0.67 9.33
CA GLY A 588 0.76 1.36 8.24
C GLY A 588 0.93 0.57 6.94
N GLY A 589 0.28 -0.60 6.79
CA GLY A 589 0.46 -1.50 5.65
C GLY A 589 1.34 -2.73 5.91
N SER A 590 1.87 -2.89 7.12
CA SER A 590 2.80 -3.97 7.51
C SER A 590 2.50 -4.51 8.91
N GLY A 591 2.89 -5.75 9.20
CA GLY A 591 2.74 -6.33 10.53
C GLY A 591 3.72 -7.48 10.75
N GLN A 592 3.83 -7.95 11.99
CA GLN A 592 4.67 -9.09 12.36
C GLN A 592 4.01 -9.96 13.43
N VAL A 593 4.34 -11.25 13.46
CA VAL A 593 4.06 -12.15 14.58
C VAL A 593 5.27 -13.06 14.79
N LYS A 594 5.50 -13.48 16.05
CA LYS A 594 6.45 -14.55 16.37
C LYS A 594 5.68 -15.81 16.76
N LEU A 595 6.13 -16.95 16.25
CA LEU A 595 5.60 -18.28 16.58
C LEU A 595 6.74 -19.19 17.04
N LYS A 596 6.41 -20.24 17.80
CA LYS A 596 7.37 -21.30 18.14
C LYS A 596 7.77 -22.03 16.86
N GLN A 597 9.06 -22.33 16.68
CA GLN A 597 9.54 -22.97 15.46
C GLN A 597 9.36 -24.49 15.50
N SER A 598 9.03 -25.09 14.36
CA SER A 598 9.05 -26.55 14.20
C SER A 598 10.48 -27.08 14.10
N LEU A 599 10.67 -28.35 14.43
CA LEU A 599 11.93 -29.07 14.22
C LEU A 599 12.01 -29.68 12.81
N SER A 600 10.87 -29.85 12.13
CA SER A 600 10.73 -30.21 10.72
C SER A 600 10.61 -28.97 9.84
N ALA A 601 10.76 -29.15 8.52
CA ALA A 601 10.22 -28.19 7.55
C ALA A 601 8.68 -28.21 7.62
N GLU A 602 8.05 -27.03 7.57
CA GLU A 602 6.61 -26.86 7.73
C GLU A 602 6.06 -25.79 6.79
N SER A 603 4.83 -25.97 6.33
CA SER A 603 4.13 -25.00 5.48
C SER A 603 3.57 -23.85 6.32
N LEU A 604 4.06 -22.63 6.08
CA LEU A 604 3.46 -21.39 6.55
C LEU A 604 2.31 -20.99 5.60
N GLN A 605 1.11 -20.79 6.14
CA GLN A 605 -0.04 -20.28 5.40
C GLN A 605 -0.52 -18.95 5.98
N ILE A 606 -0.71 -17.93 5.14
CA ILE A 606 -1.21 -16.61 5.53
C ILE A 606 -2.48 -16.31 4.72
N THR A 607 -3.60 -16.08 5.40
CA THR A 607 -4.93 -15.98 4.80
C THR A 607 -5.68 -14.72 5.25
N HIS A 608 -6.44 -14.13 4.32
CA HIS A 608 -7.40 -13.07 4.62
C HIS A 608 -8.45 -13.00 3.50
N SER A 609 -9.71 -12.71 3.84
CA SER A 609 -10.83 -12.79 2.90
C SER A 609 -10.68 -11.84 1.69
N LYS A 610 -10.07 -10.66 1.89
CA LYS A 610 -9.91 -9.59 0.88
C LYS A 610 -8.53 -9.57 0.19
N LEU A 611 -7.66 -10.55 0.48
CA LEU A 611 -6.34 -10.76 -0.13
C LEU A 611 -6.25 -12.12 -0.81
N VAL A 612 -5.21 -12.35 -1.60
CA VAL A 612 -4.77 -13.67 -2.06
C VAL A 612 -4.07 -14.37 -0.88
N SER A 613 -4.42 -15.63 -0.60
CA SER A 613 -3.72 -16.42 0.42
C SER A 613 -2.32 -16.77 -0.04
N VAL A 614 -1.34 -16.64 0.84
CA VAL A 614 0.06 -17.01 0.60
C VAL A 614 0.35 -18.34 1.31
N GLN A 615 1.08 -19.23 0.65
CA GLN A 615 1.59 -20.46 1.25
C GLN A 615 3.06 -20.62 0.88
N VAL A 616 3.93 -20.86 1.87
CA VAL A 616 5.38 -20.95 1.71
C VAL A 616 5.92 -22.04 2.63
N ASP A 617 6.69 -22.98 2.08
CA ASP A 617 7.39 -23.98 2.87
C ASP A 617 8.60 -23.35 3.57
N ILE A 618 8.62 -23.41 4.90
CA ILE A 618 9.75 -22.97 5.72
C ILE A 618 10.65 -24.19 5.98
N PRO A 619 11.95 -24.13 5.66
CA PRO A 619 12.87 -25.24 5.94
C PRO A 619 13.07 -25.44 7.45
N ALA A 620 13.55 -26.62 7.84
CA ALA A 620 13.92 -26.89 9.22
C ALA A 620 15.01 -25.90 9.71
N PRO A 621 14.90 -25.37 10.94
CA PRO A 621 15.84 -24.37 11.46
C PRO A 621 17.30 -24.82 11.54
N THR A 622 18.19 -23.87 11.30
CA THR A 622 19.64 -23.97 11.56
C THR A 622 20.11 -22.99 12.65
N GLN A 623 19.21 -22.18 13.21
CA GLN A 623 19.49 -21.14 14.20
C GLN A 623 18.24 -20.83 15.05
N PHE A 624 18.40 -20.15 16.19
CA PHE A 624 17.32 -19.90 17.16
C PHE A 624 16.19 -18.98 16.65
N GLU A 625 16.48 -17.94 15.88
CA GLU A 625 15.45 -17.07 15.29
C GLU A 625 15.52 -17.12 13.76
N THR A 626 14.45 -17.59 13.12
CA THR A 626 14.29 -17.60 11.66
C THR A 626 13.31 -16.51 11.24
N SER A 627 13.71 -15.62 10.32
CA SER A 627 12.82 -14.56 9.81
C SER A 627 12.33 -14.88 8.39
N THR A 628 11.04 -14.65 8.13
CA THR A 628 10.42 -14.77 6.80
C THR A 628 9.57 -13.54 6.51
N GLN A 629 9.72 -12.98 5.30
CA GLN A 629 8.99 -11.80 4.87
C GLN A 629 8.08 -12.12 3.68
N GLN A 630 6.79 -11.76 3.79
CA GLN A 630 5.78 -12.00 2.78
C GLN A 630 5.13 -10.69 2.31
N ILE A 631 4.74 -10.64 1.04
CA ILE A 631 4.03 -9.50 0.44
C ILE A 631 2.64 -9.96 0.06
N MET A 632 1.61 -9.40 0.70
CA MET A 632 0.24 -9.78 0.41
C MET A 632 -0.23 -9.13 -0.91
N ILE A 633 -0.93 -9.91 -1.73
CA ILE A 633 -1.50 -9.44 -3.00
C ILE A 633 -3.01 -9.25 -2.81
N ARG A 634 -3.58 -8.18 -3.36
CA ARG A 634 -5.02 -7.92 -3.33
C ARG A 634 -5.73 -8.69 -4.44
N LYS A 635 -6.98 -9.08 -4.19
CA LYS A 635 -7.83 -9.71 -5.22
C LYS A 635 -8.20 -8.68 -6.29
N THR A 636 -8.16 -9.11 -7.54
CA THR A 636 -8.51 -8.32 -8.72
C THR A 636 -10.00 -8.00 -8.74
N VAL A 637 -10.33 -6.76 -9.09
CA VAL A 637 -11.68 -6.26 -9.40
C VAL A 637 -11.82 -6.20 -10.91
N VAL A 638 -13.03 -6.49 -11.41
CA VAL A 638 -13.35 -6.43 -12.84
C VAL A 638 -14.59 -5.57 -13.04
N LEU A 639 -14.43 -4.45 -13.75
CA LEU A 639 -15.54 -3.56 -14.12
C LEU A 639 -15.82 -3.69 -15.61
N SER A 640 -17.09 -3.65 -16.00
CA SER A 640 -17.54 -3.60 -17.39
C SER A 640 -17.85 -2.15 -17.79
N ILE A 641 -17.56 -1.74 -19.01
CA ILE A 641 -17.85 -0.38 -19.51
C ILE A 641 -18.89 -0.48 -20.63
N ALA A 642 -20.01 0.23 -20.50
CA ALA A 642 -21.10 0.21 -21.47
C ALA A 642 -21.62 1.62 -21.75
N ASN A 643 -22.33 1.81 -22.86
CA ASN A 643 -23.06 3.06 -23.13
C ASN A 643 -24.42 3.09 -22.41
N LYS A 644 -25.15 4.21 -22.57
CA LYS A 644 -26.52 4.41 -22.03
C LYS A 644 -27.52 3.29 -22.38
N ALA A 645 -27.31 2.57 -23.49
CA ALA A 645 -28.12 1.43 -23.92
C ALA A 645 -27.65 0.07 -23.32
N GLY A 646 -26.66 0.05 -22.43
CA GLY A 646 -26.10 -1.17 -21.84
C GLY A 646 -25.22 -1.98 -22.81
N THR A 647 -24.77 -1.38 -23.92
CA THR A 647 -24.02 -2.07 -24.98
C THR A 647 -22.53 -1.71 -25.02
N SER A 648 -21.76 -2.58 -25.69
CA SER A 648 -20.31 -2.50 -25.90
C SER A 648 -19.85 -1.16 -26.49
N VAL A 649 -18.97 -0.45 -25.77
CA VAL A 649 -18.25 0.72 -26.31
C VAL A 649 -16.93 0.36 -27.01
N TYR A 650 -16.36 -0.83 -26.77
CA TYR A 650 -15.03 -1.20 -27.28
C TYR A 650 -14.89 -1.01 -28.80
N SER A 651 -15.85 -1.52 -29.58
CA SER A 651 -15.85 -1.41 -31.05
C SER A 651 -16.05 0.01 -31.59
N GLN A 652 -16.53 0.95 -30.75
CA GLN A 652 -16.78 2.34 -31.10
C GLN A 652 -15.63 3.25 -30.62
N ALA A 653 -15.03 2.96 -29.46
CA ALA A 653 -14.27 3.92 -28.67
C ALA A 653 -12.86 3.47 -28.24
N ALA A 654 -12.51 2.18 -28.27
CA ALA A 654 -11.35 1.64 -27.54
C ALA A 654 -10.00 2.30 -27.86
N ASN A 655 -9.81 2.82 -29.08
CA ASN A 655 -8.55 3.47 -29.49
C ASN A 655 -8.37 4.90 -28.91
N ASN A 656 -9.45 5.55 -28.46
CA ASN A 656 -9.44 6.94 -27.97
C ASN A 656 -9.99 7.09 -26.53
N LEU A 657 -10.42 5.97 -25.92
CA LEU A 657 -10.94 5.90 -24.55
C LEU A 657 -9.78 5.62 -23.58
N VAL A 658 -9.54 6.55 -22.66
CA VAL A 658 -8.55 6.41 -21.59
C VAL A 658 -9.28 6.30 -20.27
N ILE A 659 -9.21 5.14 -19.64
CA ILE A 659 -9.79 4.91 -18.31
C ILE A 659 -8.66 4.96 -17.28
N LYS A 660 -8.81 5.76 -16.21
CA LYS A 660 -7.93 5.72 -15.05
C LYS A 660 -8.67 5.13 -13.84
N VAL A 661 -7.95 4.43 -12.98
CA VAL A 661 -8.44 4.01 -11.66
C VAL A 661 -7.37 4.32 -10.62
N ASP A 662 -7.70 5.16 -9.62
CA ASP A 662 -6.72 5.72 -8.66
C ASP A 662 -5.43 6.21 -9.39
N ASP A 663 -5.59 7.16 -10.32
CA ASP A 663 -4.59 7.68 -11.28
C ASP A 663 -3.99 6.66 -12.30
N ALA A 664 -4.12 5.35 -12.08
CA ALA A 664 -3.50 4.33 -12.94
C ALA A 664 -4.35 4.02 -14.19
N THR A 665 -3.81 4.30 -15.37
CA THR A 665 -4.42 3.97 -16.67
C THR A 665 -4.69 2.48 -16.83
N GLN A 666 -5.93 2.12 -17.20
CA GLN A 666 -6.37 0.77 -17.52
C GLN A 666 -6.67 0.62 -19.01
N ILE A 667 -6.43 -0.58 -19.55
CA ILE A 667 -6.75 -0.92 -20.95
C ILE A 667 -8.11 -1.64 -20.98
N LEU A 668 -9.05 -1.14 -21.78
CA LEU A 668 -10.33 -1.80 -22.03
C LEU A 668 -10.11 -3.08 -22.86
N SER A 669 -10.57 -4.22 -22.37
CA SER A 669 -10.54 -5.50 -23.07
C SER A 669 -11.64 -5.61 -24.13
N GLN A 670 -11.50 -6.57 -25.06
CA GLN A 670 -12.48 -6.83 -26.12
C GLN A 670 -13.88 -7.21 -25.62
N ASP A 671 -13.99 -7.77 -24.40
CA ASP A 671 -15.26 -8.04 -23.73
C ASP A 671 -15.77 -6.85 -22.88
N ASN A 672 -15.24 -5.64 -23.15
CA ASN A 672 -15.55 -4.37 -22.51
C ASN A 672 -15.22 -4.29 -21.03
N LYS A 673 -14.13 -4.91 -20.56
CA LYS A 673 -13.77 -4.90 -19.14
C LYS A 673 -12.42 -4.26 -18.87
N ILE A 674 -12.26 -3.78 -17.64
CA ILE A 674 -10.97 -3.45 -17.04
C ILE A 674 -10.76 -4.34 -15.81
N SER A 675 -9.52 -4.76 -15.57
CA SER A 675 -9.18 -5.77 -14.57
C SER A 675 -7.92 -5.34 -13.81
N PHE A 676 -8.08 -4.98 -12.52
CA PHE A 676 -7.05 -4.30 -11.74
C PHE A 676 -7.13 -4.67 -10.25
N ALA A 677 -6.05 -4.46 -9.49
CA ALA A 677 -6.01 -4.70 -8.04
C ALA A 677 -6.01 -3.35 -7.29
N PRO A 678 -7.15 -2.87 -6.76
CA PRO A 678 -7.25 -1.50 -6.24
C PRO A 678 -6.45 -1.29 -4.95
N ILE A 679 -5.78 -0.13 -4.87
CA ILE A 679 -5.02 0.34 -3.71
C ILE A 679 -5.96 0.65 -2.53
N ASN A 680 -7.22 0.98 -2.81
CA ASN A 680 -8.23 1.32 -1.82
C ASN A 680 -9.41 0.31 -1.79
N GLU A 681 -10.36 0.50 -0.88
CA GLU A 681 -11.62 -0.28 -0.82
C GLU A 681 -12.76 0.40 -1.61
N ILE A 682 -12.65 1.72 -1.77
CA ILE A 682 -13.38 2.60 -2.69
C ILE A 682 -12.29 3.29 -3.53
N PHE A 683 -12.43 3.32 -4.85
CA PHE A 683 -11.45 3.87 -5.78
C PHE A 683 -12.14 4.84 -6.75
N VAL A 684 -11.43 5.84 -7.26
CA VAL A 684 -11.98 6.76 -8.27
C VAL A 684 -11.77 6.14 -9.65
N VAL A 685 -12.81 6.11 -10.48
CA VAL A 685 -12.69 5.77 -11.90
C VAL A 685 -13.03 7.00 -12.73
N GLU A 686 -12.07 7.42 -13.55
CA GLU A 686 -12.21 8.51 -14.51
C GLU A 686 -12.17 7.94 -15.92
N VAL A 687 -13.03 8.41 -16.81
CA VAL A 687 -13.09 7.98 -18.21
C VAL A 687 -13.00 9.19 -19.12
N PHE A 688 -11.93 9.25 -19.89
CA PHE A 688 -11.64 10.29 -20.87
C PHE A 688 -11.85 9.76 -22.29
N TYR A 689 -12.30 10.63 -23.20
CA TYR A 689 -12.39 10.34 -24.63
C TYR A 689 -11.75 11.47 -25.43
N TYR A 690 -10.75 11.15 -26.27
CA TYR A 690 -9.81 12.11 -26.88
C TYR A 690 -9.25 13.17 -25.89
N GLY A 691 -9.09 12.80 -24.60
CA GLY A 691 -8.59 13.69 -23.55
C GLY A 691 -9.64 14.53 -22.80
N SER A 692 -10.89 14.58 -23.27
CA SER A 692 -12.00 15.19 -22.52
C SER A 692 -12.59 14.19 -21.51
N GLU A 693 -12.81 14.58 -20.26
CA GLU A 693 -13.50 13.73 -19.28
C GLU A 693 -14.98 13.58 -19.66
N ILE A 694 -15.48 12.35 -19.74
CA ILE A 694 -16.88 12.04 -20.11
C ILE A 694 -17.65 11.29 -19.01
N ALA A 695 -16.95 10.73 -18.03
CA ALA A 695 -17.53 10.21 -16.79
C ALA A 695 -16.45 10.17 -15.70
N SER A 696 -16.82 10.51 -14.47
CA SER A 696 -15.99 10.31 -13.27
C SER A 696 -16.87 9.94 -12.08
N GLY A 697 -16.38 9.10 -11.19
CA GLY A 697 -17.13 8.63 -10.04
C GLY A 697 -16.30 7.82 -9.03
N GLN A 698 -16.81 7.69 -7.82
CA GLN A 698 -16.28 6.77 -6.83
C GLN A 698 -16.99 5.42 -6.95
N PHE A 699 -16.19 4.35 -7.05
CA PHE A 699 -16.65 2.98 -7.22
C PHE A 699 -16.06 2.08 -6.13
N SER A 700 -16.77 1.00 -5.84
CA SER A 700 -16.43 -0.01 -4.84
C SER A 700 -16.14 -1.35 -5.52
N ILE A 701 -15.70 -2.37 -4.77
CA ILE A 701 -15.53 -3.72 -5.34
C ILE A 701 -16.86 -4.40 -5.71
N THR A 702 -18.00 -3.85 -5.30
CA THR A 702 -19.34 -4.37 -5.58
C THR A 702 -19.85 -3.94 -6.94
N ASP A 703 -19.34 -2.81 -7.44
CA ASP A 703 -19.72 -2.29 -8.74
C ASP A 703 -19.11 -3.14 -9.84
N SER A 704 -19.87 -3.32 -10.93
CA SER A 704 -19.50 -4.24 -12.02
C SER A 704 -19.78 -3.70 -13.41
N ILE A 705 -20.44 -2.53 -13.50
CA ILE A 705 -20.75 -1.83 -14.75
C ILE A 705 -20.60 -0.32 -14.52
N ILE A 706 -19.90 0.36 -15.43
CA ILE A 706 -19.89 1.81 -15.60
C ILE A 706 -20.70 2.13 -16.86
N ILE A 707 -21.72 2.98 -16.71
CA ILE A 707 -22.53 3.48 -17.82
C ILE A 707 -21.97 4.84 -18.25
N LEU A 708 -21.44 4.91 -19.46
CA LEU A 708 -21.01 6.16 -20.09
C LEU A 708 -22.21 6.86 -20.75
N PRO A 709 -22.27 8.20 -20.72
CA PRO A 709 -23.22 8.94 -21.53
C PRO A 709 -22.91 8.75 -23.03
N ASN A 710 -23.90 8.96 -23.89
CA ASN A 710 -23.62 9.18 -25.30
C ASN A 710 -22.88 10.52 -25.46
N ILE A 711 -22.10 10.69 -26.53
CA ILE A 711 -21.25 11.85 -26.76
C ILE A 711 -21.38 12.39 -28.17
N VAL A 712 -21.24 13.71 -28.31
CA VAL A 712 -21.15 14.40 -29.61
C VAL A 712 -19.71 14.84 -29.79
N ARG A 713 -19.05 14.39 -30.88
CA ARG A 713 -17.71 14.83 -31.26
C ARG A 713 -17.79 15.70 -32.50
N ILE A 714 -17.38 16.96 -32.37
CA ILE A 714 -17.27 17.90 -33.48
C ILE A 714 -15.80 18.06 -33.84
N SER A 715 -15.43 17.64 -35.05
CA SER A 715 -14.09 17.79 -35.59
C SER A 715 -14.00 19.02 -36.48
N PHE A 716 -13.11 19.94 -36.12
CA PHE A 716 -12.76 21.12 -36.90
C PHE A 716 -11.46 20.86 -37.66
N THR A 717 -11.40 21.30 -38.91
CA THR A 717 -10.20 21.17 -39.76
C THR A 717 -9.91 22.47 -40.49
N LYS A 718 -8.64 22.66 -40.89
CA LYS A 718 -8.15 23.87 -41.58
C LYS A 718 -8.33 25.15 -40.73
N CYS A 719 -8.18 25.04 -39.41
CA CYS A 719 -8.17 26.20 -38.51
C CYS A 719 -6.95 27.10 -38.74
N LEU A 720 -7.06 28.37 -38.33
CA LEU A 720 -6.00 29.39 -38.47
C LEU A 720 -5.68 30.06 -37.12
N ASP A 721 -5.30 29.25 -36.11
CA ASP A 721 -4.94 29.71 -34.77
C ASP A 721 -6.02 30.60 -34.13
N GLU A 722 -7.26 30.10 -34.13
CA GLU A 722 -8.49 30.86 -33.88
C GLU A 722 -9.27 30.33 -32.66
N ALA A 723 -10.01 31.22 -32.01
CA ALA A 723 -10.81 30.90 -30.82
C ALA A 723 -12.23 30.52 -31.24
N LEU A 724 -12.53 29.22 -31.24
CA LEU A 724 -13.87 28.71 -31.54
C LEU A 724 -14.72 28.77 -30.29
N SER A 725 -15.78 29.59 -30.28
CA SER A 725 -16.76 29.66 -29.20
C SER A 725 -17.99 28.82 -29.57
N LEU A 726 -18.13 27.66 -28.93
CA LEU A 726 -19.25 26.74 -29.10
C LEU A 726 -20.29 26.99 -28.02
N THR A 727 -21.56 27.18 -28.41
CA THR A 727 -22.67 27.40 -27.49
C THR A 727 -23.80 26.41 -27.78
N ALA A 728 -24.22 25.67 -26.75
CA ALA A 728 -25.19 24.58 -26.83
C ALA A 728 -26.11 24.63 -25.59
N ALA A 729 -27.36 25.07 -25.77
CA ALA A 729 -28.23 25.49 -24.66
C ALA A 729 -27.49 26.48 -23.72
N ASP A 730 -27.47 26.21 -22.41
CA ASP A 730 -26.80 27.06 -21.42
C ASP A 730 -25.28 26.86 -21.33
N PHE A 731 -24.72 25.88 -22.06
CA PHE A 731 -23.27 25.63 -22.08
C PHE A 731 -22.58 26.49 -23.14
N SER A 732 -21.52 27.19 -22.75
CA SER A 732 -20.60 27.87 -23.68
C SER A 732 -19.17 27.44 -23.40
N TYR A 733 -18.44 27.07 -24.46
CA TYR A 733 -17.10 26.50 -24.39
C TYR A 733 -16.22 27.11 -25.48
N THR A 734 -15.11 27.73 -25.09
CA THR A 734 -14.12 28.28 -26.03
C THR A 734 -12.98 27.30 -26.21
N LEU A 735 -12.58 27.07 -27.46
CA LEU A 735 -11.61 26.07 -27.86
C LEU A 735 -10.65 26.66 -28.91
N ASP A 736 -9.38 26.77 -28.54
CA ASP A 736 -8.33 27.23 -29.45
C ASP A 736 -8.06 26.18 -30.53
N CYS A 737 -8.06 26.58 -31.81
CA CYS A 737 -7.82 25.69 -32.92
C CYS A 737 -6.67 26.18 -33.81
N MET A 738 -5.50 25.54 -33.69
CA MET A 738 -4.31 25.86 -34.50
C MET A 738 -4.38 25.32 -35.94
N LEU A 739 -4.86 24.09 -36.14
CA LEU A 739 -4.93 23.41 -37.45
C LEU A 739 -6.16 22.50 -37.56
N SER A 740 -6.38 21.69 -36.52
CA SER A 740 -7.57 20.91 -36.27
C SER A 740 -7.75 20.74 -34.76
N THR A 741 -8.99 20.51 -34.33
CA THR A 741 -9.33 20.22 -32.93
C THR A 741 -10.63 19.41 -32.87
N ASN A 742 -10.88 18.74 -31.74
CA ASN A 742 -12.15 18.07 -31.49
C ASN A 742 -12.80 18.70 -30.26
N ALA A 743 -14.01 19.24 -30.41
CA ALA A 743 -14.88 19.51 -29.26
C ALA A 743 -15.67 18.24 -28.94
N ILE A 744 -15.72 17.84 -27.66
CA ILE A 744 -16.51 16.71 -27.19
C ILE A 744 -17.49 17.21 -26.14
N PHE A 745 -18.75 16.89 -26.37
CA PHE A 745 -19.84 17.16 -25.44
C PHE A 745 -20.45 15.83 -24.98
N THR A 746 -20.70 15.69 -23.68
CA THR A 746 -21.65 14.68 -23.21
C THR A 746 -23.04 15.04 -23.71
N ALA A 747 -23.69 14.12 -24.43
CA ALA A 747 -25.03 14.31 -24.96
C ALA A 747 -26.07 14.21 -23.83
N PHE A 748 -26.23 15.33 -23.11
CA PHE A 748 -27.43 15.56 -22.31
C PHE A 748 -28.64 15.59 -23.25
N ASP A 749 -29.77 15.01 -22.84
CA ASP A 749 -30.96 14.77 -23.70
C ASP A 749 -31.74 16.04 -24.13
N ALA A 750 -31.09 17.21 -24.14
CA ALA A 750 -31.72 18.53 -24.10
C ALA A 750 -31.35 19.50 -25.23
N PHE A 751 -30.24 19.29 -25.97
CA PHE A 751 -29.81 20.21 -27.02
C PHE A 751 -29.72 19.53 -28.40
N THR A 752 -30.55 20.01 -29.34
CA THR A 752 -30.58 19.55 -30.74
C THR A 752 -29.74 20.42 -31.67
N GLU A 753 -29.16 21.51 -31.18
CA GLU A 753 -28.36 22.45 -31.98
C GLU A 753 -27.15 22.96 -31.20
N ILE A 754 -26.07 23.26 -31.94
CA ILE A 754 -24.86 23.93 -31.43
C ILE A 754 -24.56 25.11 -32.34
N SER A 755 -24.50 26.32 -31.79
CA SER A 755 -24.01 27.49 -32.50
C SER A 755 -22.51 27.63 -32.27
N ILE A 756 -21.75 27.85 -33.32
CA ILE A 756 -20.29 27.97 -33.27
C ILE A 756 -19.90 29.30 -33.88
N ALA A 757 -19.25 30.15 -33.10
CA ALA A 757 -18.63 31.39 -33.56
C ALA A 757 -17.10 31.22 -33.61
N SER A 758 -16.45 32.02 -34.45
CA SER A 758 -15.00 32.16 -34.55
C SER A 758 -14.67 33.64 -34.59
N ASP A 759 -13.54 34.05 -34.02
CA ASP A 759 -13.03 35.43 -34.14
C ASP A 759 -12.64 35.79 -35.58
N LYS A 760 -12.37 34.79 -36.44
CA LYS A 760 -11.85 34.97 -37.83
C LYS A 760 -12.83 34.56 -38.92
N ARG A 761 -13.98 33.95 -38.59
CA ARG A 761 -14.97 33.42 -39.55
C ARG A 761 -16.39 33.86 -39.20
N ASP A 762 -17.37 33.41 -39.96
CA ASP A 762 -18.79 33.61 -39.64
C ASP A 762 -19.35 32.48 -38.77
N SER A 763 -20.39 32.82 -38.01
CA SER A 763 -21.04 31.89 -37.08
C SER A 763 -21.92 30.87 -37.83
N GLN A 764 -21.81 29.61 -37.46
CA GLN A 764 -22.60 28.51 -38.03
C GLN A 764 -23.36 27.77 -36.93
N THR A 765 -24.64 27.46 -37.16
CA THR A 765 -25.41 26.54 -36.31
C THR A 765 -25.46 25.15 -36.94
N LEU A 766 -25.20 24.12 -36.15
CA LEU A 766 -25.26 22.71 -36.54
C LEU A 766 -26.40 22.02 -35.80
N SER A 767 -27.30 21.34 -36.52
CA SER A 767 -28.29 20.44 -35.92
C SER A 767 -27.66 19.08 -35.60
N ILE A 768 -27.79 18.64 -34.35
CA ILE A 768 -27.35 17.32 -33.89
C ILE A 768 -28.50 16.31 -34.10
N PRO A 769 -28.32 15.21 -34.85
CA PRO A 769 -29.31 14.15 -34.87
C PRO A 769 -29.31 13.40 -33.52
N LEU A 770 -30.49 13.11 -32.98
CA LEU A 770 -30.62 12.18 -31.85
C LEU A 770 -30.09 10.80 -32.29
N SER A 771 -29.19 10.21 -31.51
CA SER A 771 -28.49 8.97 -31.85
C SER A 771 -28.40 8.02 -30.65
N ASP A 772 -28.80 6.77 -30.87
CA ASP A 772 -28.67 5.67 -29.90
C ASP A 772 -27.23 5.12 -29.82
N GLN A 773 -26.34 5.55 -30.73
CA GLN A 773 -24.93 5.16 -30.74
C GLN A 773 -24.14 5.90 -29.65
N PHE A 774 -23.02 5.32 -29.21
CA PHE A 774 -22.19 5.96 -28.18
C PHE A 774 -21.61 7.30 -28.67
N GLU A 775 -21.11 7.35 -29.91
CA GLU A 775 -20.59 8.57 -30.53
C GLU A 775 -21.50 9.04 -31.67
N ASN A 776 -21.77 10.35 -31.68
CA ASN A 776 -22.28 11.07 -32.84
C ASN A 776 -21.18 12.00 -33.38
N TYR A 777 -20.72 11.76 -34.61
CA TYR A 777 -19.60 12.45 -35.22
C TYR A 777 -20.04 13.49 -36.25
N LEU A 778 -19.63 14.74 -36.05
CA LEU A 778 -19.84 15.86 -36.95
C LEU A 778 -18.48 16.41 -37.41
N ALA A 779 -18.33 16.67 -38.71
CA ALA A 779 -17.16 17.32 -39.27
C ALA A 779 -17.54 18.71 -39.80
N VAL A 780 -16.73 19.72 -39.47
CA VAL A 780 -17.02 21.13 -39.78
C VAL A 780 -15.90 21.74 -40.60
N GLU A 781 -16.28 22.36 -41.71
CA GLU A 781 -15.41 23.21 -42.52
C GLU A 781 -16.14 24.54 -42.76
N PHE A 782 -15.47 25.64 -42.41
CA PHE A 782 -16.00 27.00 -42.53
C PHE A 782 -15.31 27.74 -43.70
N ALA A 783 -16.04 28.58 -44.41
CA ALA A 783 -15.45 29.58 -45.31
C ALA A 783 -14.62 30.63 -44.55
N PHE A 784 -13.64 31.24 -45.22
CA PHE A 784 -12.86 32.35 -44.67
C PHE A 784 -13.45 33.70 -45.03
N LYS A 785 -13.36 34.66 -44.10
CA LYS A 785 -13.65 36.08 -44.40
C LYS A 785 -12.60 36.62 -45.39
N PRO A 786 -13.00 37.31 -46.48
CA PRO A 786 -12.06 37.86 -47.44
C PRO A 786 -11.05 38.83 -46.81
N THR A 787 -9.77 38.57 -47.03
CA THR A 787 -8.66 39.39 -46.53
C THR A 787 -8.17 40.33 -47.63
N THR A 788 -8.05 41.62 -47.33
CA THR A 788 -7.52 42.64 -48.25
C THR A 788 -6.19 43.17 -47.73
N VAL A 789 -5.18 43.24 -48.58
CA VAL A 789 -3.91 43.90 -48.26
C VAL A 789 -3.62 44.96 -49.30
N LYS A 790 -3.41 46.20 -48.86
CA LYS A 790 -2.98 47.32 -49.69
C LYS A 790 -1.52 47.67 -49.38
N VAL A 791 -0.77 47.98 -50.42
CA VAL A 791 0.61 48.43 -50.38
C VAL A 791 0.69 49.78 -51.09
N ASP A 792 0.99 50.83 -50.32
CA ASP A 792 1.37 52.14 -50.86
C ASP A 792 2.90 52.23 -51.05
N ILE A 793 3.28 52.88 -52.14
CA ILE A 793 4.67 53.23 -52.45
C ILE A 793 4.75 54.76 -52.52
N ASN A 794 5.42 55.34 -51.53
CA ASN A 794 5.81 56.74 -51.52
C ASN A 794 7.15 56.90 -52.25
N SER A 795 7.12 57.46 -53.45
CA SER A 795 8.30 57.65 -54.31
C SER A 795 8.06 58.78 -55.32
N SER A 796 9.14 59.37 -55.82
CA SER A 796 9.11 60.26 -57.01
C SER A 796 9.01 59.49 -58.33
N LEU A 797 9.15 58.15 -58.31
CA LEU A 797 9.09 57.28 -59.47
C LEU A 797 7.63 56.88 -59.80
N ALA A 798 7.36 56.60 -61.08
CA ALA A 798 6.01 56.28 -61.54
C ALA A 798 5.51 54.94 -60.98
N LYS A 799 4.38 54.91 -60.24
CA LYS A 799 3.88 53.68 -59.61
C LYS A 799 3.68 52.51 -60.60
N ASN A 800 3.33 52.78 -61.86
CA ASN A 800 3.16 51.75 -62.91
C ASN A 800 4.43 50.96 -63.24
N ASP A 801 5.61 51.53 -62.96
CA ASP A 801 6.91 50.88 -63.20
C ASP A 801 7.29 49.89 -62.09
N PHE A 802 6.54 49.85 -60.98
CA PHE A 802 6.74 48.89 -59.91
C PHE A 802 5.98 47.58 -60.13
N ARG A 803 6.52 46.49 -59.57
CA ARG A 803 5.85 45.21 -59.39
C ARG A 803 5.88 44.87 -57.91
N VAL A 804 4.70 44.77 -57.31
CA VAL A 804 4.52 44.40 -55.91
C VAL A 804 3.96 42.98 -55.85
N GLN A 805 4.56 42.15 -54.99
CA GLN A 805 4.13 40.80 -54.68
C GLN A 805 3.89 40.66 -53.17
N LEU A 806 2.88 39.89 -52.80
CA LEU A 806 2.64 39.40 -51.44
C LEU A 806 2.80 37.88 -51.48
N ASN A 807 3.79 37.38 -50.75
CA ASN A 807 4.36 36.05 -50.93
C ASN A 807 4.67 35.82 -52.43
N LYS A 808 3.97 34.88 -53.09
CA LYS A 808 4.09 34.57 -54.53
C LYS A 808 3.07 35.28 -55.44
N HIS A 809 2.16 36.09 -54.90
CA HIS A 809 1.03 36.66 -55.65
C HIS A 809 1.24 38.13 -56.00
N TYR A 810 1.09 38.51 -57.27
CA TYR A 810 1.16 39.90 -57.72
C TYR A 810 -0.06 40.72 -57.27
N LEU A 811 0.18 41.98 -56.88
CA LEU A 811 -0.87 42.93 -56.52
C LEU A 811 -1.26 43.77 -57.74
N ALA A 812 -2.56 44.03 -57.89
CA ALA A 812 -3.07 44.93 -58.92
C ALA A 812 -2.97 46.39 -58.44
N LEU A 813 -2.51 47.30 -59.28
CA LEU A 813 -2.51 48.73 -58.97
C LEU A 813 -3.94 49.30 -59.15
N VAL A 814 -4.63 49.50 -58.04
CA VAL A 814 -6.04 49.95 -57.96
C VAL A 814 -6.10 51.25 -57.16
N ASN A 815 -6.68 52.30 -57.74
CA ASN A 815 -6.86 53.61 -57.09
C ASN A 815 -5.58 54.22 -56.45
N GLY A 816 -4.41 53.90 -57.00
CA GLY A 816 -3.11 54.40 -56.53
C GLY A 816 -2.40 53.53 -55.48
N TYR A 817 -3.02 52.43 -55.04
CA TYR A 817 -2.44 51.41 -54.15
C TYR A 817 -2.25 50.11 -54.92
N PHE A 818 -1.20 49.36 -54.60
CA PHE A 818 -1.13 47.95 -54.99
C PHE A 818 -2.04 47.16 -54.04
N GLN A 819 -2.99 46.37 -54.55
CA GLN A 819 -3.96 45.65 -53.73
C GLN A 819 -3.98 44.15 -54.05
N PHE A 820 -4.05 43.34 -52.98
CA PHE A 820 -4.46 41.94 -53.00
C PHE A 820 -5.86 41.80 -52.36
N TYR A 821 -6.66 40.85 -52.85
CA TYR A 821 -7.95 40.47 -52.28
C TYR A 821 -8.06 38.94 -52.28
N SER A 822 -8.31 38.35 -51.11
CA SER A 822 -8.41 36.89 -50.97
C SER A 822 -9.79 36.38 -51.37
N ALA A 823 -9.83 35.19 -51.99
CA ALA A 823 -11.06 34.42 -52.09
C ALA A 823 -11.40 33.77 -50.73
N GLU A 824 -12.65 33.35 -50.56
CA GLU A 824 -13.18 32.70 -49.33
C GLU A 824 -12.54 31.33 -49.03
N ASN A 825 -11.81 30.76 -49.99
CA ASN A 825 -11.06 29.51 -49.87
C ASN A 825 -9.52 29.71 -49.89
N PHE A 826 -9.07 30.97 -49.87
CA PHE A 826 -7.65 31.31 -50.01
C PHE A 826 -6.94 31.23 -48.65
N ASN A 827 -6.06 30.24 -48.49
CA ASN A 827 -5.33 30.03 -47.24
C ASN A 827 -4.24 31.10 -47.05
N PHE A 828 -4.33 31.86 -45.96
CA PHE A 828 -3.35 32.87 -45.55
C PHE A 828 -2.80 32.61 -44.16
N THR A 829 -1.51 32.92 -43.99
CA THR A 829 -0.86 33.12 -42.68
C THR A 829 -0.98 34.58 -42.26
N ASN A 830 -1.03 34.84 -40.95
CA ASN A 830 -0.95 36.21 -40.41
C ASN A 830 0.34 36.93 -40.83
N VAL A 831 1.41 36.20 -41.14
CA VAL A 831 2.69 36.72 -41.59
C VAL A 831 2.77 36.65 -43.12
N VAL A 832 3.14 37.75 -43.78
CA VAL A 832 3.33 37.83 -45.24
C VAL A 832 4.63 38.55 -45.61
N THR A 833 5.26 38.12 -46.70
CA THR A 833 6.41 38.81 -47.30
C THR A 833 5.92 39.74 -48.40
N ILE A 834 6.19 41.05 -48.27
CA ILE A 834 5.98 42.02 -49.34
C ILE A 834 7.29 42.21 -50.10
N GLN A 835 7.27 41.96 -51.42
CA GLN A 835 8.39 42.22 -52.31
C GLN A 835 8.03 43.31 -53.32
N ILE A 836 8.84 44.38 -53.37
CA ILE A 836 8.66 45.52 -54.27
C ILE A 836 9.88 45.61 -55.18
N LYS A 837 9.67 45.36 -56.47
CA LYS A 837 10.67 45.49 -57.54
C LYS A 837 10.32 46.69 -58.42
N TYR A 838 11.32 47.43 -58.88
CA TYR A 838 11.17 48.40 -59.98
C TYR A 838 11.39 47.70 -61.33
N LYS A 839 11.08 48.37 -62.45
CA LYS A 839 11.22 47.80 -63.82
C LYS A 839 12.64 47.47 -64.24
N ASP A 840 13.63 47.96 -63.51
CA ASP A 840 15.06 47.79 -63.69
C ASP A 840 15.74 47.85 -62.31
N PHE A 841 17.04 47.54 -62.25
CA PHE A 841 17.78 47.48 -60.98
C PHE A 841 18.38 48.82 -60.51
N SER A 842 17.98 49.97 -61.07
CA SER A 842 18.41 51.31 -60.60
C SER A 842 17.80 51.75 -59.26
N VAL A 843 16.95 50.90 -58.68
CA VAL A 843 16.25 51.09 -57.41
C VAL A 843 16.41 49.83 -56.59
N LYS A 844 16.70 49.97 -55.29
CA LYS A 844 16.83 48.83 -54.37
C LYS A 844 15.48 48.12 -54.22
N THR A 845 15.47 46.81 -54.47
CA THR A 845 14.33 45.93 -54.19
C THR A 845 14.05 45.93 -52.69
N ILE A 846 12.81 46.21 -52.29
CA ILE A 846 12.36 46.04 -50.91
C ILE A 846 11.81 44.63 -50.75
N ILE A 847 12.22 43.94 -49.69
CA ILE A 847 11.69 42.65 -49.26
C ILE A 847 11.53 42.76 -47.75
N GLU A 848 10.28 42.82 -47.28
CA GLU A 848 9.97 42.97 -45.85
C GLU A 848 8.90 41.97 -45.43
N ILE A 849 8.97 41.53 -44.18
CA ILE A 849 7.99 40.63 -43.58
C ILE A 849 7.09 41.47 -42.68
N HIS A 850 5.78 41.41 -42.91
CA HIS A 850 4.75 42.17 -42.20
C HIS A 850 3.68 41.24 -41.65
N GLU A 851 3.09 41.63 -40.52
CA GLU A 851 1.90 40.98 -39.98
C GLU A 851 0.64 41.64 -40.55
N ILE A 852 -0.37 40.83 -40.89
CA ILE A 852 -1.67 41.24 -41.41
C ILE A 852 -2.79 40.61 -40.60
N SER A 853 -3.91 41.33 -40.47
CA SER A 853 -5.13 40.79 -39.86
C SER A 853 -5.97 40.05 -40.90
N LEU A 854 -6.16 38.75 -40.72
CA LEU A 854 -7.00 37.92 -41.58
C LEU A 854 -8.48 38.29 -41.41
N GLY A 855 -9.26 38.19 -42.50
CA GLY A 855 -10.65 38.63 -42.54
C GLY A 855 -10.85 40.14 -42.49
N ALA A 856 -9.78 40.93 -42.57
CA ALA A 856 -9.79 42.39 -42.47
C ALA A 856 -9.07 43.06 -43.65
N THR A 857 -9.00 44.40 -43.63
CA THR A 857 -8.15 45.19 -44.53
C THR A 857 -6.91 45.65 -43.78
N THR A 858 -5.72 45.29 -44.27
CA THR A 858 -4.44 45.83 -43.79
C THR A 858 -3.84 46.77 -44.83
N GLU A 859 -3.29 47.91 -44.41
CA GLU A 859 -2.63 48.88 -45.29
C GLU A 859 -1.17 49.06 -44.85
N LEU A 860 -0.24 48.87 -45.79
CA LEU A 860 1.21 48.91 -45.58
C LEU A 860 1.80 50.03 -46.45
N GLN A 861 2.78 50.79 -45.96
CA GLN A 861 3.38 51.91 -46.68
C GLN A 861 4.90 51.81 -46.72
N PHE A 862 5.47 51.96 -47.92
CA PHE A 862 6.90 51.82 -48.18
C PHE A 862 7.44 53.11 -48.83
N ASN A 863 8.58 53.60 -48.34
CA ASN A 863 9.30 54.71 -48.95
C ASN A 863 10.36 54.15 -49.91
N VAL A 864 10.36 54.59 -51.17
CA VAL A 864 11.31 54.12 -52.19
C VAL A 864 12.09 55.29 -52.77
N GLU A 865 13.38 55.35 -52.43
CA GLU A 865 14.34 56.31 -52.97
C GLU A 865 15.20 55.66 -54.08
N GLN A 866 15.65 56.47 -55.04
CA GLN A 866 16.57 56.01 -56.08
C GLN A 866 18.01 56.04 -55.55
N GLN A 867 18.71 54.91 -55.62
CA GLN A 867 20.08 54.77 -55.12
C GLN A 867 20.88 53.92 -56.11
N GLU A 868 22.10 54.36 -56.45
CA GLU A 868 23.04 53.54 -57.22
C GLU A 868 23.47 52.32 -56.39
N VAL A 869 23.16 51.13 -56.90
CA VAL A 869 23.40 49.84 -56.24
C VAL A 869 24.20 48.92 -57.16
N TYR A 870 25.11 48.15 -56.59
CA TYR A 870 25.69 46.99 -57.26
C TYR A 870 24.67 45.87 -57.29
N THR A 871 24.66 45.08 -58.38
CA THR A 871 23.65 44.08 -58.66
C THR A 871 24.26 42.72 -58.96
N PHE A 872 23.72 41.66 -58.36
CA PHE A 872 23.99 40.28 -58.77
C PHE A 872 22.66 39.51 -58.77
N ASN A 873 22.42 38.73 -59.82
CA ASN A 873 21.26 37.85 -59.93
C ASN A 873 21.73 36.46 -60.37
N THR A 874 21.06 35.42 -59.87
CA THR A 874 21.39 34.04 -60.20
C THR A 874 20.16 33.14 -60.03
N TYR A 875 20.35 31.85 -60.28
CA TYR A 875 19.31 30.83 -60.32
C TYR A 875 19.55 29.86 -59.16
N ILE A 876 18.54 29.67 -58.30
CA ILE A 876 18.61 28.67 -57.22
C ILE A 876 17.66 27.47 -57.43
N TYR A 877 16.76 27.53 -58.41
CA TYR A 877 15.79 26.49 -58.74
C TYR A 877 16.43 25.12 -59.04
N ASP A 878 17.53 25.10 -59.78
CA ASP A 878 18.25 23.88 -60.14
C ASP A 878 18.91 23.17 -58.95
N TYR A 879 19.15 23.89 -57.85
CA TYR A 879 19.60 23.36 -56.55
C TYR A 879 18.43 23.00 -55.63
N LEU A 880 17.38 23.84 -55.59
CA LEU A 880 16.22 23.71 -54.70
C LEU A 880 14.93 24.03 -55.46
N ALA A 881 14.14 23.01 -55.83
CA ALA A 881 12.95 23.20 -56.68
C ALA A 881 11.86 24.09 -56.05
N ASP A 882 11.57 23.91 -54.76
CA ASP A 882 10.54 24.67 -54.02
C ASP A 882 11.05 26.03 -53.47
N CYS A 883 11.95 26.67 -54.21
CA CYS A 883 12.62 27.91 -53.84
C CYS A 883 11.75 29.18 -53.81
N GLN A 884 10.46 29.11 -54.15
CA GLN A 884 9.62 30.31 -54.40
C GLN A 884 9.48 31.22 -53.17
N GLU A 885 9.56 30.64 -51.96
CA GLU A 885 9.45 31.36 -50.69
C GLU A 885 10.80 31.37 -49.92
N THR A 886 11.90 31.00 -50.59
CA THR A 886 13.25 30.93 -49.99
C THR A 886 13.94 32.28 -49.98
N PHE A 887 14.40 32.71 -48.80
CA PHE A 887 15.39 33.78 -48.66
C PHE A 887 16.80 33.26 -48.95
N SER A 888 17.56 34.05 -49.70
CA SER A 888 18.98 33.82 -49.99
C SER A 888 19.81 34.97 -49.42
N THR A 889 21.00 34.70 -48.91
CA THR A 889 21.95 35.74 -48.46
C THR A 889 23.26 35.62 -49.22
N LEU A 890 23.68 36.72 -49.85
CA LEU A 890 24.99 36.87 -50.48
C LEU A 890 25.91 37.65 -49.52
N GLU A 891 26.99 37.02 -49.08
CA GLU A 891 28.10 37.64 -48.35
C GLU A 891 29.13 38.17 -49.37
N ILE A 892 29.16 39.49 -49.58
CA ILE A 892 30.16 40.14 -50.43
C ILE A 892 31.46 40.38 -49.65
N THR A 893 31.32 40.78 -48.38
CA THR A 893 32.38 40.83 -47.38
C THR A 893 31.79 40.51 -45.99
N PRO A 894 32.59 40.20 -44.96
CA PRO A 894 32.09 39.98 -43.60
C PRO A 894 31.35 41.18 -42.96
N SER A 895 31.37 42.36 -43.60
CA SER A 895 30.63 43.55 -43.18
C SER A 895 29.59 44.05 -44.20
N VAL A 896 29.44 43.38 -45.35
CA VAL A 896 28.46 43.74 -46.39
C VAL A 896 27.84 42.47 -46.96
N ASN A 897 26.58 42.25 -46.59
CA ASN A 897 25.73 41.22 -47.16
C ASN A 897 24.55 41.84 -47.93
N ALA A 898 23.93 41.04 -48.78
CA ALA A 898 22.69 41.36 -49.48
C ALA A 898 21.73 40.19 -49.36
N THR A 899 20.44 40.47 -49.20
CA THR A 899 19.39 39.45 -49.22
C THR A 899 18.64 39.48 -50.56
N GLY A 900 18.28 38.30 -51.05
CA GLY A 900 17.40 38.07 -52.18
C GLY A 900 16.28 37.09 -51.80
N TYR A 901 15.21 37.01 -52.58
CA TYR A 901 14.05 36.18 -52.28
C TYR A 901 13.46 35.53 -53.53
N GLY A 902 13.03 34.27 -53.38
CA GLY A 902 12.47 33.43 -54.43
C GLY A 902 13.53 32.69 -55.24
N CYS A 903 13.09 31.95 -56.26
CA CYS A 903 13.95 31.09 -57.11
C CYS A 903 14.99 31.83 -57.96
N TYR A 904 14.81 33.13 -58.14
CA TYR A 904 15.65 34.01 -58.95
C TYR A 904 16.09 35.20 -58.09
N PRO A 905 16.91 34.97 -57.04
CA PRO A 905 17.26 36.01 -56.09
C PRO A 905 18.07 37.12 -56.77
N VAL A 906 17.62 38.35 -56.58
CA VAL A 906 18.33 39.58 -56.95
C VAL A 906 18.94 40.15 -55.68
N PHE A 907 20.25 40.30 -55.69
CA PHE A 907 21.04 40.87 -54.60
C PHE A 907 21.46 42.29 -54.99
N GLN A 908 21.11 43.27 -54.17
CA GLN A 908 21.47 44.67 -54.35
C GLN A 908 22.16 45.22 -53.11
N TRP A 909 23.36 45.78 -53.28
CA TRP A 909 24.16 46.32 -52.17
C TRP A 909 24.86 47.63 -52.54
N THR A 910 25.33 48.33 -51.50
CA THR A 910 26.14 49.56 -51.60
C THR A 910 27.35 49.45 -50.66
N GLY A 911 28.27 50.41 -50.72
CA GLY A 911 29.39 50.50 -49.78
C GLY A 911 30.57 49.53 -50.00
N ALA A 912 30.42 48.51 -50.85
CA ALA A 912 31.52 47.61 -51.25
C ALA A 912 31.56 47.40 -52.77
N ALA A 913 32.67 47.77 -53.40
CA ALA A 913 32.97 47.39 -54.77
C ALA A 913 33.54 45.96 -54.83
N LEU A 914 33.28 45.25 -55.93
CA LEU A 914 33.85 43.93 -56.19
C LEU A 914 35.36 44.03 -56.48
N VAL A 915 36.13 43.07 -55.99
CA VAL A 915 37.59 42.99 -56.17
C VAL A 915 37.94 41.70 -56.91
N GLU A 916 38.66 41.81 -58.02
CA GLU A 916 39.03 40.66 -58.84
C GLU A 916 39.89 39.65 -58.05
N ASN A 917 39.59 38.35 -58.21
CA ASN A 917 40.16 37.21 -57.48
C ASN A 917 39.74 37.06 -56.01
N THR A 918 38.74 37.80 -55.51
CA THR A 918 38.09 37.46 -54.22
C THR A 918 37.01 36.40 -54.40
N GLN A 919 36.46 35.91 -53.30
CA GLN A 919 35.33 34.97 -53.25
C GLN A 919 34.14 35.63 -52.55
N VAL A 920 32.93 35.20 -52.91
CA VAL A 920 31.68 35.58 -52.22
C VAL A 920 30.86 34.32 -51.94
N ASN A 921 30.15 34.27 -50.82
CA ASN A 921 29.33 33.13 -50.43
C ASN A 921 27.85 33.45 -50.60
N MET A 922 27.07 32.53 -51.16
CA MET A 922 25.61 32.62 -51.23
C MET A 922 24.98 31.45 -50.50
N SER A 923 24.23 31.73 -49.42
CA SER A 923 23.53 30.72 -48.63
C SER A 923 22.01 30.78 -48.85
N PHE A 924 21.36 29.63 -49.01
CA PHE A 924 19.91 29.51 -49.19
C PHE A 924 19.46 28.08 -48.83
N GLY A 925 18.46 27.96 -47.94
CA GLY A 925 18.03 26.65 -47.44
C GLY A 925 19.21 25.84 -46.86
N PRO A 926 19.44 24.58 -47.28
CA PRO A 926 20.59 23.78 -46.85
C PRO A 926 21.88 24.06 -47.66
N PHE A 927 21.85 24.94 -48.67
CA PHE A 927 22.96 25.14 -49.60
C PHE A 927 23.85 26.33 -49.23
N ILE A 928 25.15 26.17 -49.51
CA ILE A 928 26.12 27.28 -49.60
C ILE A 928 26.86 27.13 -50.93
N VAL A 929 26.84 28.18 -51.74
CA VAL A 929 27.56 28.24 -53.03
C VAL A 929 28.59 29.35 -52.97
N THR A 930 29.87 29.01 -53.16
CA THR A 930 30.97 29.97 -53.19
C THR A 930 31.31 30.31 -54.63
N PHE A 931 31.20 31.59 -54.99
CA PHE A 931 31.50 32.12 -56.32
C PHE A 931 32.84 32.87 -56.33
N GLY A 932 33.54 32.83 -57.48
CA GLY A 932 34.70 33.69 -57.72
C GLY A 932 34.28 35.08 -58.22
N VAL A 933 35.06 36.10 -57.91
CA VAL A 933 34.92 37.45 -58.49
C VAL A 933 35.94 37.60 -59.61
N GLU A 934 35.47 37.75 -60.84
CA GLU A 934 36.30 37.63 -62.06
C GLU A 934 35.99 38.74 -63.07
N ASN A 935 36.95 39.06 -63.93
CA ASN A 935 36.78 40.00 -65.03
C ASN A 935 36.20 39.28 -66.27
N ILE A 936 34.87 39.29 -66.39
CA ILE A 936 34.15 38.74 -67.55
C ILE A 936 33.88 39.87 -68.53
N SER A 937 34.45 39.79 -69.74
CA SER A 937 34.23 40.76 -70.83
C SER A 937 34.49 42.23 -70.46
N ASN A 938 35.58 42.51 -69.74
CA ASN A 938 35.97 43.84 -69.22
C ASN A 938 35.07 44.40 -68.10
N LYS A 939 34.33 43.54 -67.38
CA LYS A 939 33.57 43.90 -66.17
C LYS A 939 33.93 42.96 -65.02
N ILE A 940 34.28 43.52 -63.86
CA ILE A 940 34.46 42.74 -62.63
C ILE A 940 33.07 42.35 -62.13
N VAL A 941 32.77 41.06 -62.11
CA VAL A 941 31.48 40.48 -61.72
C VAL A 941 31.67 39.26 -60.83
N ILE A 942 30.62 38.88 -60.10
CA ILE A 942 30.55 37.57 -59.46
C ILE A 942 30.26 36.54 -60.56
N ASN A 943 31.14 35.54 -60.73
CA ASN A 943 30.98 34.47 -61.70
C ASN A 943 30.06 33.39 -61.12
N SER A 944 28.79 33.35 -61.56
CA SER A 944 27.82 32.30 -61.21
C SER A 944 27.86 31.08 -62.11
N LEU A 945 28.62 31.14 -63.20
CA LEU A 945 28.74 30.11 -64.23
C LEU A 945 29.71 28.98 -63.85
N ASN A 946 30.65 29.25 -62.95
CA ASN A 946 31.58 28.25 -62.42
C ASN A 946 31.77 28.44 -60.91
N PRO A 947 30.82 27.99 -60.07
CA PRO A 947 30.98 28.02 -58.62
C PRO A 947 32.22 27.21 -58.20
N LEU A 948 33.01 27.81 -57.31
CA LEU A 948 34.25 27.28 -56.77
C LEU A 948 33.98 26.11 -55.82
N ALA A 949 32.91 26.23 -55.02
CA ALA A 949 32.39 25.18 -54.16
C ALA A 949 30.86 25.23 -54.11
N ILE A 950 30.24 24.07 -53.93
CA ILE A 950 28.84 23.90 -53.56
C ILE A 950 28.84 22.97 -52.35
N ILE A 951 28.09 23.34 -51.32
CA ILE A 951 27.79 22.51 -50.14
C ILE A 951 26.26 22.28 -50.16
N PRO A 952 25.75 21.04 -50.05
CA PRO A 952 26.47 19.76 -49.89
C PRO A 952 27.39 19.40 -51.07
N TYR A 953 28.55 18.79 -50.77
CA TYR A 953 29.63 18.54 -51.74
C TYR A 953 29.30 17.50 -52.82
N ASP A 954 28.24 16.71 -52.63
CA ASP A 954 27.67 15.75 -53.57
C ASP A 954 26.68 16.40 -54.56
N THR A 955 26.37 17.69 -54.40
CA THR A 955 25.54 18.44 -55.35
C THR A 955 26.21 18.49 -56.73
N PRO A 956 25.57 18.01 -57.81
CA PRO A 956 26.17 18.01 -59.13
C PRO A 956 26.39 19.45 -59.63
N LYS A 957 27.55 19.70 -60.26
CA LYS A 957 27.77 20.97 -60.97
C LYS A 957 26.74 21.13 -62.09
N LEU A 958 26.18 22.33 -62.20
CA LEU A 958 25.25 22.70 -63.26
C LEU A 958 25.99 22.97 -64.57
N ASN A 959 25.26 22.84 -65.69
CA ASN A 959 25.71 23.39 -66.97
C ASN A 959 25.61 24.91 -66.92
N ALA A 960 26.34 25.63 -67.78
CA ALA A 960 26.41 27.08 -67.68
C ALA A 960 26.50 27.78 -69.04
N MET A 961 25.76 28.88 -69.19
CA MET A 961 25.72 29.72 -70.39
C MET A 961 25.83 31.21 -70.03
N LEU A 962 26.66 31.94 -70.79
CA LEU A 962 26.77 33.40 -70.75
C LEU A 962 26.09 33.99 -72.00
N ILE A 963 24.92 34.60 -71.83
CA ILE A 963 24.16 35.22 -72.93
C ILE A 963 24.58 36.69 -73.05
N ASP A 964 25.27 37.07 -74.13
CA ASP A 964 25.77 38.43 -74.34
C ASP A 964 24.78 39.28 -75.16
N ILE A 965 23.68 39.68 -74.51
CA ILE A 965 22.60 40.47 -75.10
C ILE A 965 23.12 41.78 -75.70
N GLY A 966 24.10 42.43 -75.06
CA GLY A 966 24.70 43.67 -75.55
C GLY A 966 25.39 43.49 -76.91
N ASP A 967 26.18 42.43 -77.08
CA ASP A 967 26.75 42.07 -78.38
C ASP A 967 25.64 41.69 -79.38
N ILE A 968 24.67 40.86 -79.00
CA ILE A 968 23.58 40.41 -79.88
C ILE A 968 22.77 41.60 -80.43
N LEU A 969 22.30 42.51 -79.58
CA LEU A 969 21.46 43.65 -79.98
C LEU A 969 22.24 44.72 -80.76
N SER A 970 23.49 45.01 -80.37
CA SER A 970 24.32 46.00 -81.10
C SER A 970 24.72 45.52 -82.49
N LYS A 971 24.96 44.21 -82.66
CA LYS A 971 25.29 43.59 -83.96
C LYS A 971 24.08 43.45 -84.88
N LEU A 972 22.91 43.20 -84.30
CA LEU A 972 21.62 43.34 -84.98
C LEU A 972 21.22 44.81 -85.23
N LYS A 973 22.05 45.78 -84.81
CA LYS A 973 21.88 47.24 -84.97
C LYS A 973 20.60 47.80 -84.35
N GLN A 974 20.13 47.20 -83.25
CA GLN A 974 18.89 47.59 -82.59
C GLN A 974 19.10 48.56 -81.43
N ALA A 975 20.21 48.44 -80.70
CA ALA A 975 20.49 49.27 -79.52
C ALA A 975 21.99 49.37 -79.22
N GLU A 976 22.41 50.48 -78.59
CA GLU A 976 23.70 50.57 -77.88
C GLU A 976 23.53 50.34 -76.36
N GLU A 977 22.33 50.64 -75.83
CA GLU A 977 21.92 50.32 -74.46
C GLU A 977 21.18 48.97 -74.41
N CYS A 978 21.07 48.39 -73.21
CA CYS A 978 20.45 47.08 -73.01
C CYS A 978 19.05 47.28 -72.38
N PRO A 979 17.96 47.27 -73.17
CA PRO A 979 16.61 47.44 -72.62
C PRO A 979 16.21 46.25 -71.73
N ASN A 980 15.23 46.44 -70.85
CA ASN A 980 14.56 45.31 -70.21
C ASN A 980 13.78 44.52 -71.26
N PHE A 981 14.26 43.31 -71.55
CA PHE A 981 13.76 42.38 -72.55
C PHE A 981 12.98 41.29 -71.81
N ASN A 982 11.82 40.89 -72.32
CA ASN A 982 11.26 39.59 -71.98
C ASN A 982 12.02 38.57 -72.84
N LEU A 983 12.94 37.81 -72.26
CA LEU A 983 13.77 36.83 -72.97
C LEU A 983 13.36 35.40 -72.56
N TYR A 984 13.40 34.50 -73.54
CA TYR A 984 13.17 33.07 -73.41
C TYR A 984 14.27 32.31 -74.16
N VAL A 985 14.94 31.38 -73.48
CA VAL A 985 16.02 30.56 -74.02
C VAL A 985 15.78 29.11 -73.61
N ARG A 986 15.78 28.19 -74.58
CA ARG A 986 15.58 26.74 -74.36
C ARG A 986 16.59 25.94 -75.17
N ILE A 987 17.11 24.84 -74.63
CA ILE A 987 17.86 23.82 -75.38
C ILE A 987 17.04 22.54 -75.42
N GLY A 988 16.57 22.14 -76.61
CA GLY A 988 15.69 21.00 -76.78
C GLY A 988 14.37 21.22 -76.04
N GLU A 989 14.18 20.50 -74.94
CA GLU A 989 13.04 20.64 -74.01
C GLU A 989 13.41 21.40 -72.71
N GLN A 990 14.69 21.68 -72.45
CA GLN A 990 15.17 22.30 -71.21
C GLN A 990 15.21 23.82 -71.30
N ASP A 991 14.35 24.50 -70.54
CA ASP A 991 14.40 25.95 -70.39
C ASP A 991 15.69 26.37 -69.65
N ILE A 992 16.39 27.35 -70.20
CA ILE A 992 17.68 27.90 -69.72
C ILE A 992 17.48 29.27 -69.08
N PHE A 993 16.57 30.06 -69.66
CA PHE A 993 16.16 31.36 -69.16
C PHE A 993 14.71 31.63 -69.57
N MET A 994 13.88 32.12 -68.66
CA MET A 994 12.54 32.63 -68.98
C MET A 994 12.20 33.77 -68.02
N GLY A 995 12.14 35.00 -68.51
CA GLY A 995 11.80 36.15 -67.68
C GLY A 995 12.28 37.49 -68.23
N GLN A 996 12.44 38.46 -67.33
CA GLN A 996 12.93 39.79 -67.67
C GLN A 996 14.44 39.93 -67.46
N THR A 997 15.11 40.66 -68.36
CA THR A 997 16.54 40.94 -68.25
C THR A 997 16.86 42.07 -67.28
N PHE A 998 15.87 42.89 -66.91
CA PHE A 998 15.99 44.06 -66.03
C PHE A 998 17.10 45.06 -66.43
N GLY A 999 17.44 45.09 -67.73
CA GLY A 999 18.48 45.95 -68.31
C GLY A 999 19.89 45.34 -68.33
N LEU A 1000 20.06 44.08 -67.92
CA LEU A 1000 21.35 43.40 -67.96
C LEU A 1000 21.78 43.10 -69.41
N CYS A 1001 22.92 43.65 -69.82
CA CYS A 1001 23.56 43.34 -71.11
C CYS A 1001 24.12 41.91 -71.20
N GLN A 1002 24.36 41.26 -70.07
CA GLN A 1002 24.95 39.93 -69.99
C GLN A 1002 24.21 39.14 -68.91
N LEU A 1003 23.67 37.97 -69.27
CA LEU A 1003 23.02 37.06 -68.34
C LEU A 1003 23.94 35.89 -68.05
N GLN A 1004 24.11 35.58 -66.77
CA GLN A 1004 24.78 34.35 -66.32
C GLN A 1004 23.72 33.33 -65.91
N THR A 1005 23.53 32.29 -66.72
CA THR A 1005 22.47 31.30 -66.54
C THR A 1005 23.09 29.92 -66.32
N PRO A 1006 23.29 29.49 -65.06
CA PRO A 1006 23.49 28.09 -64.74
C PRO A 1006 22.15 27.34 -64.82
N PHE A 1007 22.17 26.07 -65.24
CA PHE A 1007 20.97 25.25 -65.44
C PHE A 1007 21.27 23.76 -65.39
N LYS A 1008 20.26 22.95 -65.08
CA LYS A 1008 20.31 21.48 -65.07
C LYS A 1008 19.80 20.92 -66.39
N GLY A 1009 20.35 19.80 -66.85
CA GLY A 1009 19.87 19.09 -68.03
C GLY A 1009 20.93 18.23 -68.71
N THR A 1010 20.50 17.35 -69.64
CA THR A 1010 21.40 16.51 -70.45
C THR A 1010 21.29 16.91 -71.91
N ILE A 1011 22.29 17.65 -72.40
CA ILE A 1011 22.32 18.18 -73.77
C ILE A 1011 22.97 17.16 -74.72
N LYS A 1012 22.50 17.13 -75.96
CA LYS A 1012 22.93 16.19 -77.02
C LYS A 1012 23.23 16.94 -78.32
N GLU A 1013 24.03 16.30 -79.16
CA GLU A 1013 24.29 16.80 -80.52
C GLU A 1013 23.00 16.73 -81.36
N GLY A 1014 22.65 17.86 -81.98
CA GLY A 1014 21.41 18.04 -82.73
C GLY A 1014 20.26 18.70 -81.97
N ASP A 1015 20.38 18.90 -80.65
CA ASP A 1015 19.40 19.64 -79.85
C ASP A 1015 19.27 21.09 -80.35
N GLU A 1016 18.05 21.65 -80.28
CA GLU A 1016 17.75 22.99 -80.76
C GLU A 1016 17.84 24.02 -79.63
N LEU A 1017 18.83 24.92 -79.72
CA LEU A 1017 18.92 26.15 -78.95
C LEU A 1017 17.96 27.18 -79.56
N LEU A 1018 16.81 27.35 -78.93
CA LEU A 1018 15.82 28.39 -79.20
C LEU A 1018 16.17 29.64 -78.38
N ILE A 1019 16.13 30.81 -79.02
CA ILE A 1019 16.17 32.12 -78.35
C ILE A 1019 15.02 32.95 -78.89
N GLN A 1020 14.14 33.39 -77.99
CA GLN A 1020 13.01 34.25 -78.27
C GLN A 1020 12.97 35.43 -77.31
N GLY A 1021 12.40 36.56 -77.74
CA GLY A 1021 12.07 37.63 -76.82
C GLY A 1021 11.74 38.97 -77.47
N SER A 1022 11.25 39.90 -76.67
CA SER A 1022 10.91 41.26 -77.12
C SER A 1022 11.11 42.30 -76.03
N ALA A 1023 11.38 43.54 -76.46
CA ALA A 1023 11.36 44.75 -75.64
C ALA A 1023 10.56 45.84 -76.35
N GLN A 1024 9.91 46.70 -75.57
CA GLN A 1024 9.08 47.78 -76.11
C GLN A 1024 9.93 48.76 -76.94
N GLY A 1025 9.61 48.86 -78.24
CA GLY A 1025 10.33 49.72 -79.20
C GLY A 1025 11.42 49.01 -80.02
N TYR A 1026 11.66 47.72 -79.78
CA TYR A 1026 12.68 46.92 -80.47
C TYR A 1026 12.03 45.83 -81.34
N LEU A 1027 12.81 45.20 -82.24
CA LEU A 1027 12.33 44.05 -83.00
C LEU A 1027 12.39 42.79 -82.13
N GLU A 1028 11.47 41.86 -82.39
CA GLU A 1028 11.48 40.58 -81.71
C GLU A 1028 12.71 39.76 -82.13
N LEU A 1029 13.37 39.17 -81.14
CA LEU A 1029 14.40 38.17 -81.32
C LEU A 1029 13.69 36.82 -81.45
N ASP A 1030 13.92 36.10 -82.55
CA ASP A 1030 13.46 34.72 -82.75
C ASP A 1030 14.53 33.98 -83.56
N LYS A 1031 15.17 32.99 -82.94
CA LYS A 1031 16.31 32.24 -83.49
C LYS A 1031 16.31 30.80 -83.02
N VAL A 1032 16.65 29.88 -83.92
CA VAL A 1032 16.86 28.46 -83.64
C VAL A 1032 18.21 28.04 -84.21
N ILE A 1033 19.07 27.47 -83.36
CA ILE A 1033 20.39 26.92 -83.72
C ILE A 1033 20.39 25.44 -83.35
N LYS A 1034 20.93 24.55 -84.20
CA LYS A 1034 21.19 23.15 -83.80
C LYS A 1034 22.60 23.03 -83.21
N LEU A 1035 22.70 22.50 -81.99
CA LEU A 1035 23.96 22.36 -81.28
C LEU A 1035 24.84 21.29 -81.90
N ASN A 1036 26.06 21.66 -82.29
CA ASN A 1036 27.08 20.73 -82.75
C ASN A 1036 27.88 20.13 -81.58
N LYS A 1037 28.56 19.00 -81.81
CA LYS A 1037 29.36 18.30 -80.79
C LYS A 1037 30.25 19.20 -79.93
N GLN A 1038 30.96 20.17 -80.51
CA GLN A 1038 31.87 21.04 -79.75
C GLN A 1038 31.10 21.97 -78.79
N GLN A 1039 29.93 22.46 -79.20
CA GLN A 1039 29.06 23.26 -78.32
C GLN A 1039 28.52 22.39 -77.16
N VAL A 1040 28.11 21.15 -77.46
CA VAL A 1040 27.62 20.18 -76.46
C VAL A 1040 28.71 19.80 -75.46
N GLU A 1041 29.94 19.57 -75.93
CA GLU A 1041 31.10 19.32 -75.08
C GLU A 1041 31.38 20.51 -74.15
N ILE A 1042 31.37 21.75 -74.65
CA ILE A 1042 31.55 22.96 -73.81
C ILE A 1042 30.44 23.10 -72.77
N LEU A 1043 29.17 22.90 -73.18
CA LEU A 1043 27.99 23.01 -72.32
C LEU A 1043 27.94 21.94 -71.21
N SER A 1044 28.41 20.73 -71.48
CA SER A 1044 28.27 19.56 -70.59
C SER A 1044 29.49 19.30 -69.70
N ASN A 1045 30.58 20.07 -69.86
CA ASN A 1045 31.86 19.85 -69.17
C ASN A 1045 31.87 20.39 -67.71
N GLY A 1046 30.86 21.13 -67.26
CA GLY A 1046 30.67 21.58 -65.86
C GLY A 1046 31.80 22.42 -65.24
N THR A 1047 32.81 22.79 -66.04
CA THR A 1047 34.03 23.54 -65.65
C THR A 1047 34.32 24.69 -66.62
N THR A 1048 33.53 24.78 -67.69
CA THR A 1048 33.54 25.82 -68.73
C THR A 1048 32.09 26.21 -69.01
N TYR A 1049 31.86 27.47 -69.36
CA TYR A 1049 30.55 27.94 -69.81
C TYR A 1049 30.52 28.18 -71.32
N PHE A 1050 29.36 28.00 -71.93
CA PHE A 1050 29.15 28.39 -73.32
C PHE A 1050 28.84 29.88 -73.40
N LYS A 1051 29.69 30.67 -74.08
CA LYS A 1051 29.35 32.06 -74.40
C LYS A 1051 28.53 32.10 -75.68
N LEU A 1052 27.39 32.79 -75.61
CA LEU A 1052 26.41 32.95 -76.68
C LEU A 1052 26.40 34.42 -77.12
N THR A 1053 26.88 34.66 -78.33
CA THR A 1053 27.05 35.99 -78.95
C THR A 1053 26.32 36.04 -80.30
N HIS A 1054 26.42 37.14 -81.04
CA HIS A 1054 25.94 37.19 -82.43
C HIS A 1054 26.56 36.10 -83.33
N VAL A 1055 27.79 35.68 -83.07
CA VAL A 1055 28.53 34.73 -83.93
C VAL A 1055 27.91 33.34 -83.88
N GLU A 1056 27.46 32.89 -82.71
CA GLU A 1056 26.79 31.59 -82.56
C GLU A 1056 25.32 31.62 -83.05
N LEU A 1057 24.75 32.82 -83.24
CA LEU A 1057 23.38 33.05 -83.73
C LEU A 1057 23.28 33.23 -85.25
N GLU A 1058 24.38 33.48 -85.95
CA GLU A 1058 24.41 33.35 -87.40
C GLU A 1058 24.43 31.86 -87.79
N PRO A 1059 23.55 31.40 -88.70
CA PRO A 1059 23.53 30.00 -89.12
C PRO A 1059 24.82 29.69 -89.87
N GLY A 1060 25.78 29.09 -89.15
CA GLY A 1060 27.18 29.03 -89.56
C GLY A 1060 27.38 28.59 -91.00
N LEU A 1061 27.98 29.48 -91.80
CA LEU A 1061 28.45 29.19 -93.15
C LEU A 1061 29.37 27.97 -93.07
N SER A 1062 28.83 26.82 -93.47
CA SER A 1062 29.46 25.50 -93.28
C SER A 1062 30.95 25.55 -93.64
N VAL A 1063 31.80 24.92 -92.84
CA VAL A 1063 33.22 24.81 -93.16
C VAL A 1063 33.42 24.14 -94.52
N GLY A 1064 32.48 23.28 -94.97
CA GLY A 1064 32.44 22.74 -96.34
C GLY A 1064 32.08 23.76 -97.42
N ALA A 1065 31.36 24.84 -97.11
CA ALA A 1065 31.13 25.98 -98.00
C ALA A 1065 32.33 26.93 -98.04
N ILE A 1066 33.01 27.19 -96.91
CA ILE A 1066 34.23 28.00 -96.89
C ILE A 1066 35.39 27.25 -97.59
N ILE A 1067 35.57 25.96 -97.31
CA ILE A 1067 36.49 25.09 -98.08
C ILE A 1067 36.00 24.96 -99.52
N GLY A 1068 34.70 24.89 -99.79
CA GLY A 1068 34.14 24.89 -101.15
C GLY A 1068 34.44 26.17 -101.93
N ILE A 1069 34.49 27.33 -101.26
CA ILE A 1069 34.89 28.61 -101.86
C ILE A 1069 36.41 28.71 -101.98
N VAL A 1070 37.20 28.24 -101.01
CA VAL A 1070 38.67 28.27 -101.08
C VAL A 1070 39.20 27.27 -102.11
N VAL A 1071 38.71 26.03 -102.13
CA VAL A 1071 39.00 25.02 -103.16
C VAL A 1071 38.35 25.40 -104.48
N GLY A 1072 37.17 26.01 -104.49
CA GLY A 1072 36.53 26.55 -105.68
C GLY A 1072 37.36 27.65 -106.33
N VAL A 1073 37.84 28.62 -105.54
CA VAL A 1073 38.76 29.68 -106.00
C VAL A 1073 40.12 29.10 -106.36
N ILE A 1074 40.70 28.16 -105.61
CA ILE A 1074 41.97 27.52 -105.97
C ILE A 1074 41.84 26.71 -107.27
N CYS A 1075 40.74 26.00 -107.50
CA CYS A 1075 40.48 25.28 -108.74
C CYS A 1075 40.17 26.23 -109.91
N VAL A 1076 39.35 27.27 -109.72
CA VAL A 1076 39.07 28.27 -110.76
C VAL A 1076 40.32 29.09 -111.09
N VAL A 1077 41.14 29.46 -110.10
CA VAL A 1077 42.44 30.12 -110.31
C VAL A 1077 43.45 29.16 -110.92
N SER A 1078 43.49 27.88 -110.56
CA SER A 1078 44.39 26.90 -111.19
C SER A 1078 43.99 26.60 -112.64
N ILE A 1079 42.70 26.47 -112.93
CA ILE A 1079 42.16 26.31 -114.28
C ILE A 1079 42.38 27.60 -115.09
N ALA A 1080 42.14 28.77 -114.51
CA ALA A 1080 42.44 30.06 -115.15
C ALA A 1080 43.94 30.23 -115.39
N ILE A 1081 44.81 29.81 -114.48
CA ILE A 1081 46.27 29.82 -114.65
C ILE A 1081 46.69 28.83 -115.74
N ILE A 1082 46.14 27.62 -115.80
CA ILE A 1082 46.44 26.64 -116.85
C ILE A 1082 45.97 27.15 -118.23
N VAL A 1083 44.74 27.67 -118.32
CA VAL A 1083 44.20 28.29 -119.55
C VAL A 1083 45.01 29.52 -119.94
N THR A 1084 45.44 30.36 -118.98
CA THR A 1084 46.26 31.54 -119.23
C THR A 1084 47.70 31.17 -119.60
N ILE A 1085 48.28 30.11 -119.06
CA ILE A 1085 49.60 29.59 -119.47
C ILE A 1085 49.55 29.02 -120.90
N ILE A 1086 48.42 28.43 -121.30
CA ILE A 1086 48.18 27.97 -122.67
C ILE A 1086 47.98 29.15 -123.64
N ILE A 1087 47.29 30.21 -123.22
CA ILE A 1087 46.99 31.40 -124.07
C ILE A 1087 48.13 32.42 -124.12
N VAL A 1088 48.89 32.62 -123.04
CA VAL A 1088 49.91 33.69 -122.89
C VAL A 1088 51.34 33.19 -123.18
N LYS A 1089 51.49 32.13 -123.97
CA LYS A 1089 52.79 31.68 -124.49
C LYS A 1089 53.33 32.58 -125.63
N LYS A 1090 53.25 33.92 -125.48
CA LYS A 1090 53.63 34.90 -126.52
C LYS A 1090 54.07 36.27 -125.95
N LYS A 1091 55.40 36.48 -125.91
CA LYS A 1091 56.15 37.70 -125.45
C LYS A 1091 55.97 38.05 -123.95
N LYS A 1092 56.98 38.06 -123.06
CA LYS A 1092 58.42 38.48 -123.06
C LYS A 1092 58.63 39.95 -122.64
N SER A 1093 59.50 40.15 -121.63
CA SER A 1093 60.29 41.37 -121.30
C SER A 1093 59.82 42.28 -120.15
N SER A 1094 60.41 42.04 -118.98
CA SER A 1094 61.25 42.99 -118.19
C SER A 1094 60.74 44.37 -117.71
N GLY A 1095 61.14 44.72 -116.47
CA GLY A 1095 61.16 46.08 -115.91
C GLY A 1095 59.96 46.41 -115.00
N ALA A 1096 60.00 47.23 -113.93
CA ALA A 1096 61.00 47.67 -112.93
C ALA A 1096 60.75 49.15 -112.51
N ALA A 1097 60.84 49.40 -111.20
CA ALA A 1097 61.11 50.68 -110.51
C ALA A 1097 60.02 51.78 -110.39
N VAL A 1098 60.12 52.53 -109.27
CA VAL A 1098 59.44 53.81 -108.89
C VAL A 1098 57.91 53.70 -108.80
N GLY A 1099 57.17 54.18 -107.80
CA GLY A 1099 57.28 55.22 -106.75
C GLY A 1099 55.82 55.65 -106.44
N GLU A 1100 55.45 56.67 -105.65
CA GLU A 1100 56.17 57.61 -104.79
C GLU A 1100 55.11 58.43 -103.97
N GLN A 1101 55.40 58.84 -102.71
CA GLN A 1101 54.67 59.87 -101.90
C GLN A 1101 53.19 59.57 -101.48
N GLN A 1102 52.56 60.18 -100.44
CA GLN A 1102 53.03 60.99 -99.28
C GLN A 1102 52.03 61.01 -98.09
N GLN A 1103 52.54 60.91 -96.85
CA GLN A 1103 52.17 61.66 -95.60
C GLN A 1103 50.69 61.74 -95.12
N PRO A 1104 50.38 62.30 -93.90
CA PRO A 1104 51.21 62.77 -92.75
C PRO A 1104 51.21 61.71 -91.60
N LYS A 1105 51.32 61.89 -90.26
CA LYS A 1105 51.96 62.75 -89.19
C LYS A 1105 51.77 61.89 -87.88
N GLY A 1106 52.53 61.92 -86.77
CA GLY A 1106 53.79 62.52 -86.28
C GLY A 1106 54.25 61.72 -85.02
N ARG A 1107 55.51 61.66 -84.59
CA ARG A 1107 56.30 62.62 -83.76
C ARG A 1107 55.73 62.87 -82.33
N ARG A 1108 56.53 62.85 -81.22
CA ARG A 1108 58.02 62.89 -81.08
C ARG A 1108 58.60 62.56 -79.67
N THR A 1109 59.81 61.94 -79.65
CA THR A 1109 60.99 62.15 -78.74
C THR A 1109 60.98 62.10 -77.19
N LEU A 1110 61.80 61.16 -76.65
CA LEU A 1110 62.99 61.32 -75.76
C LEU A 1110 62.95 61.94 -74.31
N MET A 1111 63.55 61.17 -73.39
CA MET A 1111 64.55 61.51 -72.32
C MET A 1111 64.19 62.15 -70.94
N LYS A 1112 64.71 61.46 -69.90
CA LYS A 1112 65.48 61.92 -68.69
C LYS A 1112 64.82 62.47 -67.40
N ASP A 1113 65.31 61.88 -66.30
CA ASP A 1113 65.74 62.43 -65.00
C ASP A 1113 64.81 63.19 -64.01
N GLN A 1114 64.74 62.60 -62.79
CA GLN A 1114 64.83 63.20 -61.45
C GLN A 1114 63.64 63.89 -60.73
N LYS A 1115 63.63 63.61 -59.40
CA LYS A 1115 63.18 64.39 -58.22
C LYS A 1115 61.70 64.40 -57.77
N SER A 1116 61.56 64.06 -56.49
CA SER A 1116 60.49 64.38 -55.52
C SER A 1116 60.93 65.61 -54.67
N PRO A 1117 60.27 66.04 -53.56
CA PRO A 1117 59.04 65.55 -52.88
C PRO A 1117 57.89 66.59 -52.63
N PRO A 1118 57.57 67.12 -51.41
CA PRO A 1118 56.21 67.06 -50.79
C PRO A 1118 55.61 68.50 -50.53
N PRO A 1119 54.59 68.80 -49.66
CA PRO A 1119 53.87 67.98 -48.64
C PRO A 1119 52.34 68.26 -48.44
N ASN A 1120 51.81 67.83 -47.27
CA ASN A 1120 50.53 68.13 -46.58
C ASN A 1120 49.32 67.23 -46.92
N ARG A 1121 48.58 66.56 -46.00
CA ARG A 1121 48.34 66.64 -44.52
C ARG A 1121 47.24 67.62 -44.08
N VAL A 1122 46.09 67.10 -43.64
CA VAL A 1122 45.29 67.51 -42.46
C VAL A 1122 44.12 66.52 -42.22
N LEU A 1123 43.56 66.53 -41.00
CA LEU A 1123 42.40 65.74 -40.54
C LEU A 1123 41.08 66.28 -41.18
N THR A 1124 39.86 65.76 -41.03
CA THR A 1124 39.19 65.21 -39.83
C THR A 1124 37.88 64.49 -40.19
N LYS A 1125 37.35 63.72 -39.24
CA LYS A 1125 35.98 63.15 -39.21
C LYS A 1125 34.90 64.10 -39.80
N ARG A 1126 33.94 63.52 -40.53
CA ARG A 1126 32.68 63.16 -39.88
C ARG A 1126 32.21 61.79 -40.34
#